data_AF-A0A948T9V0-F1
#
_entry.id   AF-A0A948T9V0-F1
#
_cell.length_a   1.000
_cell.length_b   1.000
_cell.length_c   1.000
_cell.angle_alpha   90.00
_cell.angle_beta   90.00
_cell.angle_gamma   90.00
#
_symmetry.space_group_name_H-M   'P 1'
#
loop_
_entity.id
_entity.type
_entity.pdbx_description
1 polymer ?
#
loop_
_entity_poly.entity_id
_entity_poly.type
_entity_poly.pdbx_seq_one_letter_code
_entity_poly.pdbx_strand_id
1 'polypeptide(L)'
;MKRVNYKTGIWMLGMASILATMSCTDFREEAWNNRGRYEDTTHISIESDAEVLTKRLSFVDDERVSGLALSRVAKSVPSIPDGAIQLAEAPTNYNSGVTLSKDSSYYVEKGETFNGSISGNSVDNVTIYVAGTLEVTAWWLTGNNVTIQVLPTGNLKYASDSNNQMIALVKDGVTINSWGTFTTYYKGSGIRIAPHAALNIYKSAQNQSFYVNPQGGMWDCSFWIEGSFQADIPVVIDGNMLVNNGKAVFNSELTVSKEVYIQGGSMELNGCTTIEKDFKFVSAGNLLVSDYLNVCNMETCQGTINISNGALVQVVENLFLTSQSNTRIVGPMVSYAVIKAGSIFSEDTKLSNFMSGNIDIQSSEIRQGNRWWYADPITLDTSNTNGVIVNGNTVIQANGCNPGTGSSEGAGNVHLVEIARLSSPANYYSATSIDFNGNLAYVSWHINPKKYSENFGGAIDVINITDRKVLQCRVNSDVKYSHTCFYDGWLFSAGDDYHNGAVLSKIHLQNGLFADNKEEQLVNLTGNSGNCVEVVGNTLLTASGTEDGGFDLLQLNSAQKQYSIPALEAKFVYSNGEKIVTLNNMSLGTVNVYDASNGKPEDMLATPVLTFNAGPIAPLDGKNAIMCSEKYIYVCMGKNGLHSFDINTGREVAYYDIKQVNGIDIDGDYVYVANGYGITVLDKESLAYISSFVDNSGSANYVRKGEDGFIYVAYGTTGVRIFRLE
;
A
#
# COMPACT_ATOMS: atom_id res chain seq x y z
N MET A 1 -33.11 -47.07 -9.65
CA MET A 1 -34.17 -47.09 -10.68
C MET A 1 -34.63 -45.65 -10.94
N LYS A 2 -34.61 -45.22 -12.21
CA LYS A 2 -35.06 -43.93 -12.81
C LYS A 2 -34.33 -42.65 -12.32
N ARG A 3 -33.42 -42.06 -13.12
CA ARG A 3 -33.56 -41.26 -14.37
C ARG A 3 -33.84 -39.78 -14.06
N VAL A 4 -32.93 -38.81 -14.27
CA VAL A 4 -32.17 -38.34 -15.48
C VAL A 4 -32.86 -37.17 -16.20
N ASN A 5 -32.18 -36.02 -16.34
CA ASN A 5 -31.84 -35.29 -17.59
C ASN A 5 -31.13 -33.95 -17.24
N TYR A 6 -29.88 -33.66 -17.63
CA TYR A 6 -29.19 -33.50 -18.95
C TYR A 6 -29.36 -32.13 -19.62
N LYS A 7 -28.23 -31.42 -19.79
CA LYS A 7 -27.56 -31.03 -21.07
C LYS A 7 -26.28 -30.23 -20.71
N THR A 8 -25.01 -30.68 -20.87
CA THR A 8 -24.15 -31.13 -22.00
C THR A 8 -23.64 -30.07 -22.97
N GLY A 9 -22.30 -30.07 -23.16
CA GLY A 9 -21.56 -29.77 -24.40
C GLY A 9 -20.57 -28.62 -24.27
N ILE A 10 -19.22 -28.71 -24.14
CA ILE A 10 -18.15 -29.65 -24.54
C ILE A 10 -17.60 -29.46 -25.99
N TRP A 11 -16.26 -29.28 -26.09
CA TRP A 11 -15.29 -29.58 -27.19
C TRP A 11 -15.33 -28.70 -28.48
N MET A 12 -14.25 -28.41 -29.25
CA MET A 12 -12.82 -28.80 -29.30
C MET A 12 -12.07 -27.94 -30.35
N LEU A 13 -10.76 -27.69 -30.10
CA LEU A 13 -9.58 -27.77 -31.01
C LEU A 13 -9.35 -26.81 -32.19
N GLY A 14 -8.08 -26.39 -32.30
CA GLY A 14 -7.33 -26.30 -33.57
C GLY A 14 -6.41 -25.08 -33.69
N MET A 15 -5.25 -25.07 -33.04
CA MET A 15 -3.92 -25.33 -33.64
C MET A 15 -3.30 -24.18 -34.47
N ALA A 16 -2.24 -23.62 -33.87
CA ALA A 16 -0.89 -23.46 -34.41
C ALA A 16 -0.63 -22.52 -35.61
N SER A 17 0.17 -21.48 -35.34
CA SER A 17 1.54 -21.23 -35.87
C SER A 17 1.76 -19.71 -36.06
N ILE A 18 2.90 -19.05 -35.82
CA ILE A 18 4.19 -19.29 -35.13
C ILE A 18 5.00 -17.98 -35.37
N LEU A 19 5.58 -17.37 -34.32
CA LEU A 19 6.90 -16.68 -34.25
C LEU A 19 7.19 -15.51 -35.24
N ALA A 20 7.89 -14.41 -34.91
CA ALA A 20 8.97 -14.22 -33.94
C ALA A 20 9.27 -12.70 -33.74
N THR A 21 9.26 -12.19 -32.50
CA THR A 21 10.41 -11.73 -31.67
C THR A 21 11.00 -10.31 -31.85
N MET A 22 11.15 -9.60 -30.71
CA MET A 22 12.25 -8.87 -30.03
C MET A 22 13.03 -7.63 -30.55
N SER A 23 13.03 -6.60 -29.69
CA SER A 23 14.17 -6.03 -28.93
C SER A 23 13.53 -5.30 -27.71
N CYS A 24 14.03 -5.30 -26.47
CA CYS A 24 15.34 -5.52 -25.88
C CYS A 24 15.24 -6.35 -24.59
N THR A 25 16.33 -7.04 -24.25
CA THR A 25 16.58 -7.77 -23.00
C THR A 25 17.32 -6.90 -21.98
N ASP A 26 16.93 -6.99 -20.71
CA ASP A 26 17.85 -7.02 -19.58
C ASP A 26 17.60 -8.34 -18.83
N PHE A 27 18.62 -9.18 -18.70
CA PHE A 27 18.80 -10.20 -17.65
C PHE A 27 20.11 -10.94 -17.90
N ARG A 28 21.07 -10.81 -16.98
CA ARG A 28 21.97 -11.91 -16.55
C ARG A 28 22.51 -11.66 -15.15
N GLU A 29 22.05 -12.46 -14.20
CA GLU A 29 22.92 -13.09 -13.21
C GLU A 29 22.42 -14.52 -12.97
N GLU A 30 22.89 -15.45 -13.81
CA GLU A 30 23.00 -16.90 -13.56
C GLU A 30 23.50 -17.59 -14.84
N ALA A 31 24.80 -17.40 -15.15
CA ALA A 31 25.49 -18.17 -16.18
C ALA A 31 27.00 -18.23 -15.90
N TRP A 32 27.40 -18.78 -14.74
CA TRP A 32 28.81 -19.09 -14.49
C TRP A 32 29.24 -20.49 -14.97
N ASN A 33 28.31 -21.39 -15.26
CA ASN A 33 28.65 -22.76 -15.69
C ASN A 33 27.95 -23.15 -16.98
N ASN A 34 28.43 -22.66 -18.13
CA ASN A 34 28.46 -23.40 -19.41
C ASN A 34 28.98 -22.49 -20.55
N ARG A 35 30.31 -22.39 -20.66
CA ARG A 35 30.96 -21.88 -21.88
C ARG A 35 30.89 -22.95 -22.95
N GLY A 36 30.15 -22.69 -24.02
CA GLY A 36 30.28 -23.42 -25.28
C GLY A 36 29.04 -23.34 -26.15
N ARG A 37 29.20 -22.68 -27.31
CA ARG A 37 28.26 -22.59 -28.46
C ARG A 37 27.28 -21.43 -28.45
N TYR A 38 27.75 -20.27 -28.89
CA TYR A 38 26.97 -19.40 -29.77
C TYR A 38 27.91 -18.90 -30.86
N GLU A 39 27.82 -19.50 -32.04
CA GLU A 39 28.15 -18.83 -33.29
C GLU A 39 26.82 -18.43 -33.93
N ASP A 40 26.76 -17.17 -34.34
CA ASP A 40 25.87 -16.54 -35.31
C ASP A 40 24.35 -16.75 -35.18
N THR A 41 23.61 -15.66 -34.96
CA THR A 41 22.73 -15.11 -36.01
C THR A 41 22.15 -13.77 -35.57
N THR A 42 22.48 -12.76 -36.37
CA THR A 42 21.82 -11.46 -36.52
C THR A 42 20.38 -11.59 -37.04
N HIS A 43 19.51 -10.69 -36.54
CA HIS A 43 18.13 -10.35 -36.96
C HIS A 43 16.99 -10.93 -36.14
N ILE A 44 16.30 -10.03 -35.44
CA ILE A 44 15.02 -10.25 -34.78
C ILE A 44 14.15 -8.97 -34.97
N SER A 45 12.90 -9.12 -35.42
CA SER A 45 11.94 -8.05 -35.76
C SER A 45 10.58 -8.28 -35.06
N ILE A 46 10.16 -7.34 -34.20
CA ILE A 46 9.03 -7.49 -33.26
C ILE A 46 7.67 -7.51 -33.97
N GLU A 47 6.90 -8.60 -33.84
CA GLU A 47 5.43 -8.57 -33.84
C GLU A 47 4.86 -9.34 -32.63
N SER A 48 3.71 -8.85 -32.17
CA SER A 48 3.06 -9.02 -30.86
C SER A 48 2.27 -10.32 -30.68
N ASP A 49 2.35 -10.95 -29.50
CA ASP A 49 1.37 -11.97 -29.09
C ASP A 49 0.95 -11.82 -27.61
N ALA A 50 -0.33 -11.47 -27.40
CA ALA A 50 -0.96 -11.17 -26.12
C ALA A 50 -1.16 -12.39 -25.20
N GLU A 51 -0.99 -13.62 -25.71
CA GLU A 51 -1.21 -14.87 -24.96
C GLU A 51 -0.06 -15.25 -24.01
N VAL A 52 1.15 -14.70 -24.18
CA VAL A 52 2.25 -14.91 -23.22
C VAL A 52 2.17 -13.95 -22.03
N LEU A 53 1.62 -12.74 -22.24
CA LEU A 53 1.39 -11.74 -21.18
C LEU A 53 0.38 -12.21 -20.13
N THR A 54 -0.66 -12.92 -20.56
CA THR A 54 -1.73 -13.42 -19.67
C THR A 54 -1.29 -14.56 -18.75
N LYS A 55 -0.19 -15.27 -19.04
CA LYS A 55 0.37 -16.31 -18.16
C LYS A 55 1.34 -15.81 -17.10
N ARG A 56 1.67 -14.51 -17.08
CA ARG A 56 2.59 -13.90 -16.10
C ARG A 56 1.94 -12.88 -15.15
N LEU A 57 0.68 -12.51 -15.38
CA LEU A 57 -0.13 -11.76 -14.42
C LEU A 57 -0.92 -12.74 -13.54
N SER A 58 -0.26 -13.26 -12.51
CA SER A 58 -0.95 -14.04 -11.48
C SER A 58 -0.50 -13.67 -10.07
N PHE A 59 -0.17 -12.40 -9.80
CA PHE A 59 0.12 -11.93 -8.43
C PHE A 59 -0.08 -10.42 -8.27
N VAL A 60 -1.28 -9.87 -8.51
CA VAL A 60 -1.70 -8.59 -7.87
C VAL A 60 -3.24 -8.56 -7.80
N ASP A 61 -3.79 -8.58 -6.58
CA ASP A 61 -5.22 -8.42 -6.27
C ASP A 61 -5.71 -6.98 -6.49
N ASP A 62 -5.51 -6.41 -7.68
CA ASP A 62 -6.15 -5.14 -8.06
C ASP A 62 -6.67 -5.21 -9.50
N GLU A 63 -7.96 -5.56 -9.63
CA GLU A 63 -8.70 -5.60 -10.88
C GLU A 63 -8.77 -4.23 -11.59
N ARG A 64 -8.41 -3.12 -10.93
CA ARG A 64 -8.46 -1.77 -11.52
C ARG A 64 -7.16 -1.35 -12.19
N VAL A 65 -6.01 -1.79 -11.68
CA VAL A 65 -4.68 -1.43 -12.24
C VAL A 65 -4.34 -2.34 -13.43
N SER A 66 -4.75 -3.60 -13.38
CA SER A 66 -4.53 -4.56 -14.48
C SER A 66 -5.44 -4.28 -15.70
N GLY A 67 -6.67 -3.78 -15.51
CA GLY A 67 -7.61 -3.51 -16.61
C GLY A 67 -7.23 -2.34 -17.53
N LEU A 68 -6.53 -1.33 -17.02
CA LEU A 68 -6.10 -0.15 -17.80
C LEU A 68 -4.79 -0.37 -18.57
N ALA A 69 -3.89 -1.21 -18.04
CA ALA A 69 -2.68 -1.62 -18.75
C ALA A 69 -2.99 -2.68 -19.85
N LEU A 70 -3.98 -3.55 -19.63
CA LEU A 70 -4.32 -4.67 -20.54
C LEU A 70 -5.36 -4.35 -21.63
N SER A 71 -6.02 -3.18 -21.61
CA SER A 71 -7.07 -2.85 -22.61
C SER A 71 -6.63 -1.97 -23.78
N ARG A 72 -5.35 -1.63 -23.92
CA ARG A 72 -4.88 -0.83 -25.06
C ARG A 72 -4.68 -1.68 -26.31
N VAL A 73 -5.78 -2.14 -26.89
CA VAL A 73 -5.78 -2.53 -28.30
C VAL A 73 -5.39 -1.29 -29.09
N ALA A 74 -4.27 -1.32 -29.80
CA ALA A 74 -3.87 -0.24 -30.69
C ALA A 74 -5.06 0.10 -31.60
N LYS A 75 -5.53 1.35 -31.56
CA LYS A 75 -6.67 1.76 -32.39
C LYS A 75 -6.31 1.52 -33.84
N SER A 76 -7.08 0.67 -34.52
CA SER A 76 -6.83 0.33 -35.92
C SER A 76 -6.95 1.58 -36.80
N VAL A 77 -6.00 1.72 -37.72
CA VAL A 77 -6.04 2.76 -38.76
C VAL A 77 -7.26 2.47 -39.66
N PRO A 78 -8.17 3.42 -39.86
CA PRO A 78 -9.32 3.21 -40.72
C PRO A 78 -8.93 3.26 -42.20
N SER A 79 -9.65 2.51 -43.04
CA SER A 79 -9.54 2.61 -44.50
C SER A 79 -10.53 3.63 -45.06
N ILE A 80 -10.16 4.28 -46.17
CA ILE A 80 -11.09 5.14 -46.93
C ILE A 80 -12.17 4.22 -47.53
N PRO A 81 -13.47 4.49 -47.31
CA PRO A 81 -14.54 3.64 -47.83
C PRO A 81 -14.76 3.84 -49.34
N ASP A 82 -15.18 2.77 -50.01
CA ASP A 82 -15.63 2.83 -51.40
C ASP A 82 -16.81 3.80 -51.53
N GLY A 83 -16.67 4.83 -52.37
CA GLY A 83 -17.67 5.89 -52.54
C GLY A 83 -17.43 7.15 -51.71
N ALA A 84 -16.32 7.25 -50.96
CA ALA A 84 -15.88 8.53 -50.42
C ALA A 84 -15.61 9.54 -51.56
N ILE A 85 -15.99 10.80 -51.36
CA ILE A 85 -15.86 11.87 -52.35
C ILE A 85 -14.52 12.59 -52.16
N GLN A 86 -13.75 12.82 -53.23
CA GLN A 86 -12.54 13.64 -53.12
C GLN A 86 -12.95 15.04 -52.65
N LEU A 87 -12.35 15.53 -51.57
CA LEU A 87 -12.84 16.74 -50.90
C LEU A 87 -12.83 17.96 -51.82
N ALA A 88 -11.84 18.04 -52.73
CA ALA A 88 -11.75 19.09 -53.75
C ALA A 88 -12.89 19.07 -54.79
N GLU A 89 -13.60 17.94 -54.93
CA GLU A 89 -14.74 17.76 -55.83
C GLU A 89 -16.10 17.96 -55.13
N ALA A 90 -16.09 18.24 -53.82
CA ALA A 90 -17.30 18.51 -53.07
C ALA A 90 -18.00 19.81 -53.55
N PRO A 91 -19.33 19.92 -53.46
CA PRO A 91 -20.06 21.12 -53.86
C PRO A 91 -19.54 22.36 -53.13
N THR A 92 -19.35 23.48 -53.83
CA THR A 92 -18.89 24.72 -53.21
C THR A 92 -20.03 25.69 -52.89
N ASN A 93 -19.90 26.45 -51.80
CA ASN A 93 -20.78 27.56 -51.46
C ASN A 93 -20.40 28.85 -52.22
N TYR A 94 -21.16 29.93 -52.00
CA TYR A 94 -20.94 31.24 -52.65
C TYR A 94 -19.58 31.90 -52.33
N ASN A 95 -18.90 31.46 -51.27
CA ASN A 95 -17.55 31.91 -50.87
C ASN A 95 -16.44 30.96 -51.35
N SER A 96 -16.73 30.05 -52.29
CA SER A 96 -15.79 29.03 -52.78
C SER A 96 -15.30 28.04 -51.71
N GLY A 97 -16.03 27.91 -50.59
CA GLY A 97 -15.78 26.88 -49.58
C GLY A 97 -16.51 25.59 -49.90
N VAL A 98 -15.92 24.43 -49.62
CA VAL A 98 -16.59 23.14 -49.80
C VAL A 98 -17.76 22.99 -48.83
N THR A 99 -18.84 22.39 -49.29
CA THR A 99 -20.06 22.15 -48.55
C THR A 99 -20.20 20.66 -48.28
N LEU A 100 -20.13 20.28 -47.01
CA LEU A 100 -20.31 18.91 -46.58
C LEU A 100 -21.80 18.57 -46.56
N SER A 101 -22.12 17.37 -47.05
CA SER A 101 -23.46 16.80 -47.03
C SER A 101 -23.62 15.83 -45.85
N LYS A 102 -24.82 15.75 -45.30
CA LYS A 102 -25.18 14.78 -44.25
C LYS A 102 -24.90 13.33 -44.70
N ASP A 103 -24.54 12.47 -43.74
CA ASP A 103 -24.30 11.03 -43.93
C ASP A 103 -23.28 10.72 -45.05
N SER A 104 -22.29 11.59 -45.25
CA SER A 104 -21.32 11.52 -46.34
C SER A 104 -19.89 11.30 -45.87
N SER A 105 -19.08 10.66 -46.71
CA SER A 105 -17.64 10.48 -46.48
C SER A 105 -16.84 11.22 -47.55
N TYR A 106 -15.80 11.94 -47.12
CA TYR A 106 -14.88 12.66 -47.98
C TYR A 106 -13.45 12.20 -47.75
N TYR A 107 -12.55 12.42 -48.70
CA TYR A 107 -11.13 12.16 -48.49
C TYR A 107 -10.22 13.23 -49.09
N VAL A 108 -8.98 13.28 -48.64
CA VAL A 108 -7.87 14.00 -49.28
C VAL A 108 -6.82 12.96 -49.67
N GLU A 109 -6.59 12.80 -50.96
CA GLU A 109 -5.70 11.78 -51.50
C GLU A 109 -4.23 11.95 -51.08
N LYS A 110 -3.49 10.84 -51.01
CA LYS A 110 -2.07 10.84 -50.67
C LYS A 110 -1.28 11.68 -51.68
N GLY A 111 -0.51 12.65 -51.19
CA GLY A 111 0.28 13.57 -52.01
C GLY A 111 -0.47 14.85 -52.40
N GLU A 112 -1.79 14.87 -52.28
CA GLU A 112 -2.61 16.04 -52.56
C GLU A 112 -2.69 16.97 -51.34
N THR A 113 -2.98 18.25 -51.59
CA THR A 113 -3.25 19.25 -50.54
C THR A 113 -4.59 19.90 -50.82
N PHE A 114 -5.54 19.73 -49.91
CA PHE A 114 -6.74 20.56 -49.88
C PHE A 114 -6.45 21.80 -49.04
N ASN A 115 -6.53 22.99 -49.65
CA ASN A 115 -6.44 24.27 -48.95
C ASN A 115 -7.72 25.08 -49.20
N GLY A 116 -8.56 25.23 -48.18
CA GLY A 116 -9.84 25.91 -48.36
C GLY A 116 -10.72 25.95 -47.12
N SER A 117 -11.86 26.64 -47.25
CA SER A 117 -12.87 26.70 -46.19
C SER A 117 -13.83 25.52 -46.29
N ILE A 118 -14.26 25.02 -45.14
CA ILE A 118 -15.23 23.93 -45.01
C ILE A 118 -16.51 24.50 -44.39
N SER A 119 -17.65 24.19 -45.01
CA SER A 119 -18.97 24.65 -44.59
C SER A 119 -20.01 23.53 -44.66
N GLY A 120 -21.15 23.71 -43.99
CA GLY A 120 -22.27 22.79 -44.10
C GLY A 120 -23.33 23.04 -43.05
N ASN A 121 -24.60 22.94 -43.46
CA ASN A 121 -25.75 23.08 -42.56
C ASN A 121 -26.36 21.72 -42.27
N SER A 122 -26.62 21.43 -41.00
CA SER A 122 -27.07 20.13 -40.48
C SER A 122 -26.18 18.95 -40.90
N VAL A 123 -24.86 19.14 -40.79
CA VAL A 123 -23.84 18.12 -41.14
C VAL A 123 -23.75 17.02 -40.08
N ASP A 124 -24.71 16.11 -40.09
CA ASP A 124 -24.66 14.93 -39.21
C ASP A 124 -23.92 13.76 -39.87
N ASN A 125 -23.15 13.02 -39.08
CA ASN A 125 -22.46 11.78 -39.48
C ASN A 125 -21.54 11.94 -40.69
N VAL A 126 -20.73 13.00 -40.71
CA VAL A 126 -19.77 13.25 -41.80
C VAL A 126 -18.39 12.76 -41.38
N THR A 127 -17.66 12.07 -42.28
CA THR A 127 -16.27 11.68 -42.04
C THR A 127 -15.34 12.19 -43.14
N ILE A 128 -14.21 12.81 -42.77
CA ILE A 128 -13.16 13.23 -43.70
C ILE A 128 -11.90 12.40 -43.45
N TYR A 129 -11.46 11.61 -44.43
CA TYR A 129 -10.24 10.81 -44.37
C TYR A 129 -9.07 11.55 -45.00
N VAL A 130 -8.00 11.81 -44.25
CA VAL A 130 -6.87 12.63 -44.71
C VAL A 130 -5.67 11.74 -44.95
N ALA A 131 -5.38 11.39 -46.21
CA ALA A 131 -4.17 10.68 -46.62
C ALA A 131 -3.07 11.62 -47.13
N GLY A 132 -3.45 12.79 -47.67
CA GLY A 132 -2.57 13.90 -48.05
C GLY A 132 -2.55 15.01 -46.99
N THR A 133 -2.63 16.27 -47.39
CA THR A 133 -2.69 17.42 -46.46
C THR A 133 -4.07 18.07 -46.46
N LEU A 134 -4.74 18.06 -45.31
CA LEU A 134 -5.96 18.82 -45.09
C LEU A 134 -5.58 20.14 -44.40
N GLU A 135 -5.68 21.23 -45.15
CA GLU A 135 -5.33 22.57 -44.71
C GLU A 135 -6.60 23.43 -44.71
N VAL A 136 -7.25 23.56 -43.54
CA VAL A 136 -8.56 24.21 -43.45
C VAL A 136 -8.41 25.65 -43.01
N THR A 137 -8.80 26.60 -43.86
CA THR A 137 -8.65 28.05 -43.60
C THR A 137 -9.84 28.67 -42.85
N ALA A 138 -11.03 28.07 -42.90
CA ALA A 138 -12.18 28.48 -42.11
C ALA A 138 -13.18 27.32 -41.92
N TRP A 139 -13.89 27.33 -40.79
CA TRP A 139 -14.84 26.28 -40.38
C TRP A 139 -16.22 26.89 -40.09
N TRP A 140 -17.20 26.60 -40.96
CA TRP A 140 -18.58 27.10 -40.88
C TRP A 140 -19.60 25.96 -40.89
N LEU A 141 -19.64 25.18 -39.81
CA LEU A 141 -20.52 24.02 -39.66
C LEU A 141 -21.65 24.31 -38.68
N THR A 142 -22.86 23.88 -39.02
CA THR A 142 -23.96 23.71 -38.06
C THR A 142 -24.41 22.25 -38.12
N GLY A 143 -24.46 21.54 -37.00
CA GLY A 143 -24.72 20.09 -36.94
C GLY A 143 -23.77 19.36 -35.98
N ASN A 144 -24.06 18.09 -35.65
CA ASN A 144 -23.29 17.30 -34.70
C ASN A 144 -22.59 16.11 -35.39
N ASN A 145 -21.43 15.67 -34.89
CA ASN A 145 -20.71 14.45 -35.32
C ASN A 145 -19.97 14.55 -36.67
N VAL A 146 -19.07 15.53 -36.80
CA VAL A 146 -18.07 15.51 -37.88
C VAL A 146 -16.80 14.82 -37.39
N THR A 147 -16.35 13.79 -38.10
CA THR A 147 -15.13 13.05 -37.78
C THR A 147 -14.04 13.32 -38.80
N ILE A 148 -12.83 13.67 -38.35
CA ILE A 148 -11.63 13.76 -39.20
C ILE A 148 -10.73 12.60 -38.84
N GLN A 149 -10.44 11.73 -39.81
CA GLN A 149 -9.54 10.58 -39.69
C GLN A 149 -8.23 10.93 -40.40
N VAL A 150 -7.22 11.39 -39.68
CA VAL A 150 -5.89 11.69 -40.25
C VAL A 150 -5.09 10.41 -40.31
N LEU A 151 -4.91 9.86 -41.52
CA LEU A 151 -4.23 8.59 -41.75
C LEU A 151 -2.70 8.75 -41.57
N PRO A 152 -1.91 7.67 -41.48
CA PRO A 152 -0.48 7.75 -41.16
C PRO A 152 0.37 8.65 -42.07
N THR A 153 0.02 8.77 -43.37
CA THR A 153 0.69 9.69 -44.29
C THR A 153 0.07 11.08 -44.35
N GLY A 154 -1.07 11.25 -43.66
CA GLY A 154 -1.85 12.46 -43.66
C GLY A 154 -1.26 13.54 -42.79
N ASN A 155 -1.56 14.79 -43.13
CA ASN A 155 -1.25 15.96 -42.32
C ASN A 155 -2.50 16.83 -42.16
N LEU A 156 -2.87 17.14 -40.92
CA LEU A 156 -3.89 18.13 -40.63
C LEU A 156 -3.23 19.45 -40.25
N LYS A 157 -3.45 20.47 -41.07
CA LYS A 157 -3.12 21.87 -40.75
C LYS A 157 -4.38 22.60 -40.36
N TYR A 158 -4.51 22.92 -39.08
CA TYR A 158 -5.75 23.48 -38.53
C TYR A 158 -5.64 25.00 -38.32
N ALA A 159 -6.50 25.79 -38.98
CA ALA A 159 -6.45 27.26 -38.88
C ALA A 159 -7.06 27.80 -37.59
N SER A 160 -6.59 29.00 -37.22
CA SER A 160 -7.16 29.84 -36.18
C SER A 160 -8.52 30.41 -36.58
N ASP A 161 -9.37 30.69 -35.61
CA ASP A 161 -10.60 31.47 -35.84
C ASP A 161 -10.22 32.87 -36.37
N SER A 162 -10.92 33.37 -37.40
CA SER A 162 -10.69 34.71 -37.97
C SER A 162 -10.88 35.83 -36.94
N ASN A 163 -11.58 35.56 -35.83
CA ASN A 163 -11.76 36.50 -34.72
C ASN A 163 -10.72 36.35 -33.60
N ASN A 164 -9.85 35.32 -33.66
CA ASN A 164 -8.96 34.95 -32.56
C ASN A 164 -7.63 34.42 -33.12
N GLN A 165 -6.74 35.35 -33.49
CA GLN A 165 -5.59 35.12 -34.38
C GLN A 165 -4.48 34.15 -33.88
N MET A 166 -4.67 33.45 -32.75
CA MET A 166 -3.58 32.76 -32.04
C MET A 166 -3.95 31.37 -31.47
N ILE A 167 -5.13 30.81 -31.78
CA ILE A 167 -5.57 29.51 -31.24
C ILE A 167 -6.22 28.65 -32.33
N ALA A 168 -5.69 27.44 -32.55
CA ALA A 168 -6.37 26.40 -33.33
C ALA A 168 -7.54 25.83 -32.53
N LEU A 169 -8.77 26.02 -33.00
CA LEU A 169 -9.99 25.68 -32.28
C LEU A 169 -10.63 24.41 -32.85
N VAL A 170 -10.51 23.26 -32.17
CA VAL A 170 -11.34 22.09 -32.48
C VAL A 170 -12.78 22.43 -32.10
N LYS A 171 -13.62 22.69 -33.11
CA LYS A 171 -15.00 23.16 -32.95
C LYS A 171 -15.89 22.10 -32.27
N ASP A 172 -16.95 22.57 -31.61
CA ASP A 172 -17.99 21.74 -30.98
C ASP A 172 -18.55 20.70 -31.99
N GLY A 173 -18.83 19.49 -31.52
CA GLY A 173 -19.30 18.37 -32.34
C GLY A 173 -18.28 17.76 -33.31
N VAL A 174 -17.01 18.18 -33.28
CA VAL A 174 -15.92 17.63 -34.12
C VAL A 174 -15.07 16.63 -33.33
N THR A 175 -14.85 15.45 -33.91
CA THR A 175 -13.88 14.45 -33.43
C THR A 175 -12.73 14.32 -34.42
N ILE A 176 -11.50 14.53 -33.94
CA ILE A 176 -10.28 14.33 -34.73
C ILE A 176 -9.56 13.10 -34.19
N ASN A 177 -9.32 12.13 -35.06
CA ASN A 177 -8.53 10.93 -34.78
C ASN A 177 -7.30 10.98 -35.69
N SER A 178 -6.10 11.06 -35.11
CA SER A 178 -4.88 11.27 -35.88
C SER A 178 -3.84 10.17 -35.66
N TRP A 179 -3.53 9.46 -36.74
CA TRP A 179 -2.31 8.66 -36.88
C TRP A 179 -1.25 9.38 -37.72
N GLY A 180 -1.62 10.47 -38.39
CA GLY A 180 -0.70 11.33 -39.13
C GLY A 180 -0.23 12.53 -38.30
N THR A 181 0.37 13.51 -38.97
CA THR A 181 0.87 14.73 -38.30
C THR A 181 -0.26 15.74 -38.08
N PHE A 182 -0.22 16.42 -36.94
CA PHE A 182 -1.09 17.56 -36.67
C PHE A 182 -0.21 18.81 -36.51
N THR A 183 -0.44 19.81 -37.36
CA THR A 183 0.31 21.06 -37.36
C THR A 183 -0.65 22.24 -37.19
N THR A 184 -0.30 23.22 -36.37
CA THR A 184 -1.05 24.48 -36.30
C THR A 184 -0.45 25.51 -37.28
N TYR A 185 -1.31 26.33 -37.88
CA TYR A 185 -0.94 27.21 -39.00
C TYR A 185 0.12 28.27 -38.69
N TYR A 186 0.08 28.82 -37.47
CA TYR A 186 1.03 29.82 -37.02
C TYR A 186 1.99 29.15 -36.05
N LYS A 187 3.29 29.25 -36.35
CA LYS A 187 4.33 29.02 -35.35
C LYS A 187 4.00 29.93 -34.16
N GLY A 188 3.58 29.33 -33.04
CA GLY A 188 3.14 30.10 -31.88
C GLY A 188 1.62 30.17 -31.63
N SER A 189 0.79 29.33 -32.25
CA SER A 189 -0.63 29.26 -31.85
C SER A 189 -0.88 28.16 -30.82
N GLY A 190 -1.65 28.50 -29.78
CA GLY A 190 -2.20 27.52 -28.85
C GLY A 190 -3.27 26.63 -29.50
N ILE A 191 -3.76 25.63 -28.76
CA ILE A 191 -4.86 24.76 -29.20
C ILE A 191 -5.98 24.83 -28.15
N ARG A 192 -7.22 24.99 -28.62
CA ARG A 192 -8.42 24.88 -27.80
C ARG A 192 -9.32 23.77 -28.33
N ILE A 193 -9.76 22.89 -27.46
CA ILE A 193 -10.73 21.84 -27.76
C ILE A 193 -12.05 22.25 -27.13
N ALA A 194 -13.02 22.64 -27.95
CA ALA A 194 -14.32 23.12 -27.52
C ALA A 194 -15.11 22.06 -26.72
N PRO A 195 -16.15 22.45 -25.97
CA PRO A 195 -17.08 21.51 -25.37
C PRO A 195 -17.60 20.50 -26.43
N HIS A 196 -17.80 19.24 -26.03
CA HIS A 196 -18.21 18.11 -26.89
C HIS A 196 -17.35 17.82 -28.13
N ALA A 197 -16.18 18.46 -28.27
CA ALA A 197 -15.18 18.09 -29.27
C ALA A 197 -14.20 17.04 -28.71
N ALA A 198 -13.53 16.30 -29.60
CA ALA A 198 -12.51 15.34 -29.22
C ALA A 198 -11.27 15.43 -30.12
N LEU A 199 -10.08 15.36 -29.52
CA LEU A 199 -8.80 15.24 -30.22
C LEU A 199 -8.05 14.02 -29.69
N ASN A 200 -7.95 12.99 -30.53
CA ASN A 200 -7.28 11.73 -30.22
C ASN A 200 -6.03 11.59 -31.11
N ILE A 201 -4.87 11.50 -30.47
CA ILE A 201 -3.57 11.36 -31.12
C ILE A 201 -3.06 9.93 -30.89
N TYR A 202 -2.99 9.15 -31.96
CA TYR A 202 -2.58 7.76 -31.94
C TYR A 202 -1.15 7.60 -32.44
N LYS A 203 -0.46 6.61 -31.89
CA LYS A 203 0.90 6.24 -32.30
C LYS A 203 0.90 5.68 -33.73
N SER A 204 1.85 6.13 -34.53
CA SER A 204 2.20 5.56 -35.84
C SER A 204 3.70 5.77 -36.10
N ALA A 205 4.23 5.22 -37.21
CA ALA A 205 5.64 5.46 -37.55
C ALA A 205 5.95 6.94 -37.87
N GLN A 206 4.93 7.72 -38.24
CA GLN A 206 5.02 9.11 -38.70
C GLN A 206 4.60 10.10 -37.61
N ASN A 207 3.82 9.65 -36.64
CA ASN A 207 3.34 10.45 -35.52
C ASN A 207 4.00 9.97 -34.23
N GLN A 208 5.15 10.57 -33.92
CA GLN A 208 6.01 10.16 -32.80
C GLN A 208 5.95 11.11 -31.59
N SER A 209 5.53 12.36 -31.79
CA SER A 209 5.35 13.34 -30.73
C SER A 209 4.37 14.43 -31.15
N PHE A 210 3.67 15.01 -30.17
CA PHE A 210 2.70 16.09 -30.37
C PHE A 210 3.18 17.36 -29.67
N TYR A 211 3.40 18.42 -30.44
CA TYR A 211 3.92 19.69 -29.93
C TYR A 211 2.85 20.77 -29.94
N VAL A 212 2.71 21.47 -28.82
CA VAL A 212 1.89 22.67 -28.68
C VAL A 212 2.81 23.84 -28.34
N ASN A 213 3.00 24.77 -29.28
CA ASN A 213 3.85 25.94 -29.08
C ASN A 213 3.03 27.24 -29.23
N PRO A 214 2.86 28.02 -28.15
CA PRO A 214 2.31 29.37 -28.16
C PRO A 214 3.43 30.44 -28.29
N GLN A 215 3.25 31.40 -29.16
CA GLN A 215 3.88 32.72 -29.13
C GLN A 215 2.76 33.75 -29.08
N GLY A 216 1.88 33.68 -28.06
CA GLY A 216 0.93 34.77 -27.76
C GLY A 216 -0.55 34.43 -27.83
N GLY A 217 -0.99 33.37 -27.15
CA GLY A 217 -2.43 33.08 -26.97
C GLY A 217 -3.10 34.01 -25.95
N MET A 218 -4.37 34.32 -26.20
CA MET A 218 -5.29 34.98 -25.27
C MET A 218 -5.51 34.08 -24.03
N TRP A 219 -5.44 34.66 -22.82
CA TRP A 219 -5.74 34.02 -21.51
C TRP A 219 -4.66 33.08 -20.95
N ASP A 220 -3.39 33.41 -21.18
CA ASP A 220 -2.20 32.73 -20.62
C ASP A 220 -2.03 31.24 -20.97
N CYS A 221 -3.04 30.55 -21.53
CA CYS A 221 -3.03 29.11 -21.81
C CYS A 221 -2.77 28.77 -23.29
N SER A 222 -1.90 27.80 -23.47
CA SER A 222 -1.35 27.31 -24.73
C SER A 222 -2.08 26.07 -25.19
N PHE A 223 -2.58 25.29 -24.22
CA PHE A 223 -3.43 24.15 -24.48
C PHE A 223 -4.65 24.19 -23.57
N TRP A 224 -5.83 24.35 -24.16
CA TRP A 224 -7.09 24.50 -23.44
C TRP A 224 -8.06 23.38 -23.82
N ILE A 225 -8.44 22.55 -22.85
CA ILE A 225 -9.26 21.36 -23.06
C ILE A 225 -10.61 21.54 -22.35
N GLU A 226 -11.67 21.79 -23.11
CA GLU A 226 -13.07 21.79 -22.62
C GLU A 226 -13.85 20.55 -23.06
N GLY A 227 -13.42 19.93 -24.16
CA GLY A 227 -13.90 18.63 -24.63
C GLY A 227 -13.03 17.47 -24.13
N SER A 228 -12.69 16.54 -25.02
CA SER A 228 -11.85 15.38 -24.72
C SER A 228 -10.52 15.42 -25.49
N PHE A 229 -9.43 15.09 -24.79
CA PHE A 229 -8.11 14.90 -25.37
C PHE A 229 -7.54 13.55 -24.95
N GLN A 230 -6.96 12.82 -25.89
CA GLN A 230 -6.14 11.65 -25.62
C GLN A 230 -4.91 11.65 -26.51
N ALA A 231 -3.75 11.30 -25.96
CA ALA A 231 -2.54 11.07 -26.74
C ALA A 231 -1.78 9.82 -26.28
N ASP A 232 -1.52 8.91 -27.23
CA ASP A 232 -0.73 7.68 -27.05
C ASP A 232 0.77 7.87 -27.32
N ILE A 233 1.19 9.12 -27.58
CA ILE A 233 2.56 9.53 -27.90
C ILE A 233 2.99 10.68 -26.97
N PRO A 234 4.29 10.93 -26.83
CA PRO A 234 4.79 12.07 -26.05
C PRO A 234 4.16 13.40 -26.47
N VAL A 235 3.72 14.19 -25.48
CA VAL A 235 3.15 15.52 -25.65
C VAL A 235 4.07 16.56 -25.03
N VAL A 236 4.41 17.60 -25.78
CA VAL A 236 5.22 18.73 -25.31
C VAL A 236 4.45 20.02 -25.49
N ILE A 237 4.21 20.73 -24.39
CA ILE A 237 3.47 21.99 -24.34
C ILE A 237 4.43 23.08 -23.87
N ASP A 238 4.76 23.99 -24.78
CA ASP A 238 5.60 25.15 -24.47
C ASP A 238 4.77 26.31 -23.88
N GLY A 239 4.09 26.08 -22.77
CA GLY A 239 3.36 27.13 -22.08
C GLY A 239 2.37 26.59 -21.07
N ASN A 240 1.32 27.34 -20.74
CA ASN A 240 0.35 26.86 -19.74
C ASN A 240 -0.65 25.89 -20.37
N MET A 241 -1.13 24.94 -19.56
CA MET A 241 -2.19 24.02 -19.92
C MET A 241 -3.39 24.19 -18.98
N LEU A 242 -4.60 24.15 -19.52
CA LEU A 242 -5.85 24.23 -18.78
C LEU A 242 -6.79 23.10 -19.18
N VAL A 243 -7.22 22.30 -18.21
CA VAL A 243 -8.38 21.41 -18.32
C VAL A 243 -9.57 22.11 -17.68
N ASN A 244 -10.58 22.47 -18.48
CA ASN A 244 -11.74 23.22 -18.03
C ASN A 244 -13.03 22.40 -18.25
N ASN A 245 -13.46 21.64 -17.24
CA ASN A 245 -14.58 20.68 -17.32
C ASN A 245 -14.43 19.54 -18.35
N GLY A 246 -13.33 19.51 -19.10
CA GLY A 246 -13.02 18.48 -20.08
C GLY A 246 -12.32 17.25 -19.49
N LYS A 247 -11.91 16.35 -20.38
CA LYS A 247 -11.10 15.16 -20.04
C LYS A 247 -9.80 15.16 -20.83
N ALA A 248 -8.67 15.00 -20.14
CA ALA A 248 -7.35 14.89 -20.77
C ALA A 248 -6.66 13.60 -20.34
N VAL A 249 -6.25 12.76 -21.30
CA VAL A 249 -5.58 11.47 -21.03
C VAL A 249 -4.24 11.44 -21.75
N PHE A 250 -3.17 11.37 -20.97
CA PHE A 250 -1.80 11.27 -21.46
C PHE A 250 -1.32 9.85 -21.24
N ASN A 251 -1.33 9.07 -22.32
CA ASN A 251 -0.99 7.66 -22.32
C ASN A 251 0.53 7.41 -22.45
N SER A 252 1.29 8.47 -22.66
CA SER A 252 2.75 8.53 -22.77
C SER A 252 3.27 9.78 -22.02
N GLU A 253 4.49 10.20 -22.31
CA GLU A 253 5.16 11.31 -21.63
C GLU A 253 4.45 12.66 -21.86
N LEU A 254 4.39 13.50 -20.82
CA LEU A 254 3.91 14.87 -20.91
C LEU A 254 4.96 15.83 -20.38
N THR A 255 5.32 16.85 -21.17
CA THR A 255 6.15 17.98 -20.70
C THR A 255 5.39 19.28 -20.85
N VAL A 256 5.35 20.09 -19.79
CA VAL A 256 4.74 21.43 -19.78
C VAL A 256 5.76 22.44 -19.27
N SER A 257 6.14 23.42 -20.09
CA SER A 257 7.19 24.42 -19.73
C SER A 257 6.74 25.49 -18.73
N LYS A 258 5.43 25.57 -18.46
CA LYS A 258 4.87 26.49 -17.48
C LYS A 258 3.88 25.79 -16.55
N GLU A 259 2.71 26.37 -16.32
CA GLU A 259 1.75 25.95 -15.29
C GLU A 259 0.65 25.06 -15.87
N VAL A 260 0.14 24.15 -15.04
CA VAL A 260 -1.01 23.30 -15.35
C VAL A 260 -2.16 23.62 -14.39
N TYR A 261 -3.34 23.80 -14.97
CA TYR A 261 -4.56 24.15 -14.28
C TYR A 261 -5.65 23.11 -14.52
N ILE A 262 -6.30 22.66 -13.44
CA ILE A 262 -7.56 21.90 -13.51
C ILE A 262 -8.68 22.77 -12.95
N GLN A 263 -9.64 23.14 -13.78
CA GLN A 263 -10.85 23.87 -13.45
C GLN A 263 -12.06 23.01 -13.80
N GLY A 264 -12.41 22.06 -12.93
CA GLY A 264 -13.37 21.02 -13.30
C GLY A 264 -12.74 19.92 -14.18
N GLY A 265 -13.50 18.84 -14.39
CA GLY A 265 -13.09 17.77 -15.31
C GLY A 265 -12.07 16.78 -14.73
N SER A 266 -11.30 16.14 -15.60
CA SER A 266 -10.34 15.08 -15.23
C SER A 266 -9.08 15.05 -16.08
N MET A 267 -7.94 14.84 -15.44
CA MET A 267 -6.65 14.60 -16.08
C MET A 267 -6.08 13.23 -15.65
N GLU A 268 -5.66 12.42 -16.61
CA GLU A 268 -5.05 11.11 -16.38
C GLU A 268 -3.61 11.11 -16.93
N LEU A 269 -2.64 10.89 -16.05
CA LEU A 269 -1.21 10.84 -16.34
C LEU A 269 -0.73 9.39 -16.25
N ASN A 270 -0.73 8.70 -17.37
CA ASN A 270 -0.37 7.28 -17.45
C ASN A 270 1.10 7.03 -17.81
N GLY A 271 1.85 8.07 -18.17
CA GLY A 271 3.30 8.03 -18.35
C GLY A 271 3.97 9.14 -17.54
N CYS A 272 5.29 9.26 -17.66
CA CYS A 272 6.05 10.28 -16.94
C CYS A 272 5.65 11.70 -17.36
N THR A 273 5.39 12.52 -16.36
CA THR A 273 4.96 13.90 -16.55
C THR A 273 5.94 14.85 -15.88
N THR A 274 6.38 15.89 -16.60
CA THR A 274 7.17 17.00 -16.07
C THR A 274 6.45 18.32 -16.28
N ILE A 275 6.28 19.08 -15.20
CA ILE A 275 5.68 20.41 -15.19
C ILE A 275 6.69 21.36 -14.54
N GLU A 276 7.24 22.28 -15.33
CA GLU A 276 8.37 23.12 -14.89
C GLU A 276 7.98 24.19 -13.86
N LYS A 277 6.68 24.49 -13.73
CA LYS A 277 6.13 25.46 -12.78
C LYS A 277 5.05 24.82 -11.90
N ASP A 278 3.93 25.49 -11.74
CA ASP A 278 2.91 25.13 -10.77
C ASP A 278 1.86 24.18 -11.36
N PHE A 279 1.47 23.18 -10.57
CA PHE A 279 0.23 22.43 -10.78
C PHE A 279 -0.83 22.91 -9.79
N LYS A 280 -1.95 23.41 -10.30
CA LYS A 280 -3.02 24.01 -9.49
C LYS A 280 -4.38 23.43 -9.84
N PHE A 281 -5.15 23.11 -8.82
CA PHE A 281 -6.60 23.00 -8.96
C PHE A 281 -7.22 24.39 -8.76
N VAL A 282 -7.93 24.88 -9.76
CA VAL A 282 -8.68 26.15 -9.70
C VAL A 282 -10.09 25.92 -9.13
N SER A 283 -10.65 24.73 -9.38
CA SER A 283 -11.93 24.27 -8.84
C SER A 283 -12.02 22.73 -8.85
N ALA A 284 -13.07 22.19 -8.22
CA ALA A 284 -13.39 20.75 -8.12
C ALA A 284 -13.04 19.91 -9.36
N GLY A 285 -11.92 19.18 -9.35
CA GLY A 285 -11.49 18.34 -10.48
C GLY A 285 -10.84 17.01 -10.06
N ASN A 286 -10.48 16.17 -11.04
CA ASN A 286 -9.84 14.88 -10.77
C ASN A 286 -8.47 14.76 -11.46
N LEU A 287 -7.49 14.23 -10.74
CA LEU A 287 -6.18 13.83 -11.26
C LEU A 287 -5.96 12.35 -10.99
N LEU A 288 -5.44 11.63 -11.97
CA LEU A 288 -4.86 10.29 -11.80
C LEU A 288 -3.38 10.36 -12.17
N VAL A 289 -2.51 9.90 -11.27
CA VAL A 289 -1.08 9.69 -11.52
C VAL A 289 -0.80 8.20 -11.46
N SER A 290 -0.40 7.61 -12.59
CA SER A 290 -0.18 6.16 -12.68
C SER A 290 1.28 5.75 -12.60
N ASP A 291 2.21 6.65 -12.88
CA ASP A 291 3.65 6.37 -12.88
C ASP A 291 4.46 7.50 -12.21
N TYR A 292 4.86 8.53 -12.94
CA TYR A 292 5.71 9.59 -12.40
C TYR A 292 5.16 10.99 -12.73
N LEU A 293 5.09 11.84 -11.70
CA LEU A 293 4.81 13.27 -11.83
C LEU A 293 5.93 14.07 -11.15
N ASN A 294 6.66 14.86 -11.94
CA ASN A 294 7.61 15.86 -11.47
C ASN A 294 7.01 17.26 -11.65
N VAL A 295 6.90 18.03 -10.57
CA VAL A 295 6.33 19.38 -10.60
C VAL A 295 7.10 20.31 -9.67
N CYS A 296 7.24 21.59 -10.02
CA CYS A 296 7.92 22.56 -9.16
C CYS A 296 7.14 22.81 -7.86
N ASN A 297 5.89 23.28 -7.97
CA ASN A 297 4.99 23.49 -6.85
C ASN A 297 3.63 22.85 -7.12
N MET A 298 3.01 22.28 -6.09
CA MET A 298 1.68 21.67 -6.20
C MET A 298 0.74 22.23 -5.14
N GLU A 299 -0.43 22.70 -5.55
CA GLU A 299 -1.45 23.24 -4.66
C GLU A 299 -2.74 22.43 -4.78
N THR A 300 -3.14 21.80 -3.69
CA THR A 300 -4.35 20.98 -3.62
C THR A 300 -5.54 21.88 -3.27
N CYS A 301 -6.49 22.10 -4.19
CA CYS A 301 -7.67 22.93 -3.93
C CYS A 301 -8.91 22.40 -4.66
N GLN A 302 -9.84 21.77 -3.93
CA GLN A 302 -11.08 21.19 -4.48
C GLN A 302 -10.81 20.14 -5.57
N GLY A 303 -10.70 18.87 -5.17
CA GLY A 303 -10.54 17.78 -6.14
C GLY A 303 -10.14 16.44 -5.55
N THR A 304 -10.06 15.42 -6.40
CA THR A 304 -9.53 14.11 -6.04
C THR A 304 -8.23 13.84 -6.79
N ILE A 305 -7.16 13.53 -6.08
CA ILE A 305 -5.89 13.08 -6.66
C ILE A 305 -5.76 11.59 -6.35
N ASN A 306 -5.85 10.74 -7.37
CA ASN A 306 -5.62 9.30 -7.24
C ASN A 306 -4.19 9.01 -7.66
N ILE A 307 -3.46 8.28 -6.82
CA ILE A 307 -2.09 7.87 -7.09
C ILE A 307 -2.06 6.36 -7.12
N SER A 308 -1.54 5.79 -8.20
CA SER A 308 -1.51 4.34 -8.40
C SER A 308 -0.38 3.67 -7.63
N ASN A 309 -0.45 2.35 -7.51
CA ASN A 309 0.62 1.53 -6.94
C ASN A 309 1.96 1.80 -7.65
N GLY A 310 3.02 2.05 -6.88
CA GLY A 310 4.36 2.24 -7.42
C GLY A 310 4.59 3.62 -8.03
N ALA A 311 3.60 4.51 -7.99
CA ALA A 311 3.75 5.84 -8.56
C ALA A 311 4.49 6.80 -7.61
N LEU A 312 5.26 7.72 -8.20
CA LEU A 312 6.02 8.75 -7.52
C LEU A 312 5.52 10.14 -7.95
N VAL A 313 5.08 10.93 -6.97
CA VAL A 313 4.81 12.36 -7.14
C VAL A 313 5.97 13.13 -6.51
N GLN A 314 6.85 13.68 -7.33
CA GLN A 314 7.95 14.54 -6.93
C GLN A 314 7.52 16.00 -7.05
N VAL A 315 7.39 16.68 -5.90
CA VAL A 315 7.21 18.11 -5.79
C VAL A 315 8.57 18.72 -5.42
N VAL A 316 9.18 19.47 -6.33
CA VAL A 316 10.56 19.94 -6.17
C VAL A 316 10.68 20.95 -5.04
N GLU A 317 9.77 21.91 -4.98
CA GLU A 317 9.76 22.95 -3.95
C GLU A 317 8.66 22.65 -2.92
N ASN A 318 7.42 23.11 -3.16
CA ASN A 318 6.40 23.16 -2.10
C ASN A 318 5.12 22.42 -2.49
N LEU A 319 4.67 21.54 -1.58
CA LEU A 319 3.32 20.97 -1.59
C LEU A 319 2.43 21.74 -0.60
N PHE A 320 1.34 22.30 -1.09
CA PHE A 320 0.35 23.02 -0.29
C PHE A 320 -0.92 22.19 -0.12
N LEU A 321 -1.18 21.74 1.10
CA LEU A 321 -2.37 21.00 1.51
C LEU A 321 -3.41 21.97 2.12
N THR A 322 -4.43 22.36 1.34
CA THR A 322 -5.45 23.34 1.77
C THR A 322 -6.71 22.65 2.32
N SER A 323 -7.16 23.04 3.51
CA SER A 323 -8.25 22.41 4.28
C SER A 323 -9.62 22.99 3.93
N GLN A 324 -9.68 24.20 3.37
CA GLN A 324 -10.93 24.88 3.00
C GLN A 324 -11.64 24.29 1.77
N SER A 325 -11.13 23.19 1.21
CA SER A 325 -11.39 22.84 -0.18
C SER A 325 -11.74 21.36 -0.42
N ASN A 326 -12.00 20.52 0.60
CA ASN A 326 -12.41 19.10 0.43
C ASN A 326 -11.49 18.29 -0.51
N THR A 327 -10.21 18.66 -0.66
CA THR A 327 -9.30 17.88 -1.51
C THR A 327 -9.02 16.53 -0.88
N ARG A 328 -9.12 15.47 -1.69
CA ARG A 328 -8.81 14.11 -1.27
C ARG A 328 -7.72 13.50 -2.15
N ILE A 329 -6.58 13.21 -1.54
CA ILE A 329 -5.52 12.39 -2.11
C ILE A 329 -5.79 10.94 -1.72
N VAL A 330 -5.85 10.06 -2.70
CA VAL A 330 -6.20 8.65 -2.52
C VAL A 330 -5.05 7.81 -3.05
N GLY A 331 -4.43 7.08 -2.15
CA GLY A 331 -3.39 6.11 -2.45
C GLY A 331 -3.96 4.72 -2.75
N PRO A 332 -3.11 3.80 -3.21
CA PRO A 332 -3.45 2.40 -3.43
C PRO A 332 -3.88 1.68 -2.14
N MET A 333 -4.53 0.51 -2.29
CA MET A 333 -4.98 -0.32 -1.16
C MET A 333 -4.00 -1.42 -0.74
N VAL A 334 -3.10 -1.85 -1.63
CA VAL A 334 -2.28 -3.06 -1.44
C VAL A 334 -0.80 -2.75 -1.20
N SER A 335 -0.25 -1.80 -1.95
CA SER A 335 1.15 -1.37 -1.89
C SER A 335 1.20 0.14 -1.59
N TYR A 336 2.35 0.80 -1.65
CA TYR A 336 2.48 2.24 -1.41
C TYR A 336 2.67 3.05 -2.70
N ALA A 337 2.23 4.30 -2.64
CA ALA A 337 2.69 5.37 -3.51
C ALA A 337 3.51 6.37 -2.67
N VAL A 338 4.38 7.15 -3.32
CA VAL A 338 5.20 8.16 -2.62
C VAL A 338 4.91 9.57 -3.14
N ILE A 339 4.73 10.50 -2.22
CA ILE A 339 4.75 11.94 -2.48
C ILE A 339 6.00 12.51 -1.82
N LYS A 340 6.97 12.95 -2.62
CA LYS A 340 8.20 13.54 -2.13
C LYS A 340 8.20 15.03 -2.41
N ALA A 341 8.23 15.85 -1.36
CA ALA A 341 8.18 17.30 -1.45
C ALA A 341 9.38 17.95 -0.75
N GLY A 342 9.97 19.00 -1.34
CA GLY A 342 11.00 19.80 -0.67
C GLY A 342 10.51 20.35 0.67
N SER A 343 9.28 20.89 0.66
CA SER A 343 8.56 21.34 1.86
C SER A 343 7.07 21.05 1.74
N ILE A 344 6.42 20.74 2.87
CA ILE A 344 4.97 20.57 2.98
C ILE A 344 4.39 21.65 3.87
N PHE A 345 3.41 22.38 3.35
CA PHE A 345 2.61 23.35 4.08
C PHE A 345 1.18 22.81 4.19
N SER A 346 0.70 22.61 5.42
CA SER A 346 -0.63 22.06 5.66
C SER A 346 -1.50 22.98 6.51
N GLU A 347 -2.71 23.27 6.05
CA GLU A 347 -3.67 24.10 6.79
C GLU A 347 -4.29 23.36 7.99
N ASP A 348 -4.18 22.03 8.04
CA ASP A 348 -4.69 21.19 9.12
C ASP A 348 -3.63 20.15 9.52
N THR A 349 -3.52 19.84 10.81
CA THR A 349 -2.60 18.82 11.29
C THR A 349 -3.07 17.40 10.96
N LYS A 350 -4.37 17.18 10.75
CA LYS A 350 -4.94 15.84 10.53
C LYS A 350 -4.89 15.42 9.08
N LEU A 351 -4.01 14.47 8.77
CA LEU A 351 -3.89 13.96 7.40
C LEU A 351 -5.14 13.23 6.92
N SER A 352 -6.00 12.74 7.83
CA SER A 352 -7.29 12.12 7.46
C SER A 352 -8.24 13.09 6.73
N ASN A 353 -8.01 14.40 6.85
CA ASN A 353 -8.78 15.41 6.15
C ASN A 353 -8.34 15.59 4.68
N PHE A 354 -7.13 15.13 4.34
CA PHE A 354 -6.55 15.28 3.02
C PHE A 354 -6.32 13.95 2.31
N MET A 355 -5.96 12.89 3.05
CA MET A 355 -5.35 11.68 2.49
C MET A 355 -6.01 10.40 3.01
N SER A 356 -6.07 9.39 2.15
CA SER A 356 -6.49 8.04 2.51
C SER A 356 -5.80 7.00 1.61
N GLY A 357 -5.62 5.77 2.09
CA GLY A 357 -4.88 4.74 1.36
C GLY A 357 -3.39 4.77 1.69
N ASN A 358 -2.64 3.85 1.13
CA ASN A 358 -1.22 3.66 1.43
C ASN A 358 -0.38 4.71 0.69
N ILE A 359 0.03 5.75 1.42
CA ILE A 359 0.85 6.86 0.90
C ILE A 359 1.99 7.12 1.87
N ASP A 360 3.20 7.21 1.37
CA ASP A 360 4.33 7.75 2.12
C ASP A 360 4.58 9.19 1.65
N ILE A 361 4.43 10.14 2.56
CA ILE A 361 4.79 11.53 2.29
C ILE A 361 6.17 11.82 2.86
N GLN A 362 7.08 12.30 2.02
CA GLN A 362 8.48 12.52 2.36
C GLN A 362 8.81 14.00 2.21
N SER A 363 9.27 14.64 3.28
CA SER A 363 9.72 16.02 3.25
C SER A 363 10.68 16.34 4.39
N SER A 364 11.71 17.15 4.09
CA SER A 364 12.64 17.67 5.09
C SER A 364 12.03 18.73 6.00
N GLU A 365 10.93 19.36 5.58
CA GLU A 365 10.32 20.47 6.31
C GLU A 365 8.80 20.42 6.18
N ILE A 366 8.11 20.37 7.33
CA ILE A 366 6.65 20.33 7.41
C ILE A 366 6.18 21.44 8.34
N ARG A 367 5.34 22.35 7.83
CA ARG A 367 4.84 23.53 8.54
C ARG A 367 3.33 23.64 8.47
N GLN A 368 2.75 24.27 9.49
CA GLN A 368 1.35 24.67 9.42
C GLN A 368 1.23 25.90 8.53
N GLY A 369 0.30 25.87 7.56
CA GLY A 369 0.05 27.01 6.69
C GLY A 369 -0.30 26.64 5.26
N ASN A 370 -0.20 27.64 4.40
CA ASN A 370 -0.40 27.55 2.97
C ASN A 370 0.58 28.49 2.25
N ARG A 371 0.30 28.78 0.98
CA ARG A 371 1.13 29.65 0.14
C ARG A 371 1.26 31.10 0.64
N TRP A 372 0.28 31.61 1.38
CA TRP A 372 0.22 33.01 1.80
C TRP A 372 0.66 33.23 3.24
N TRP A 373 0.64 32.19 4.08
CA TRP A 373 1.06 32.27 5.48
C TRP A 373 1.58 30.92 5.97
N TYR A 374 2.54 30.93 6.87
CA TYR A 374 3.01 29.71 7.54
C TYR A 374 3.50 30.02 8.96
N ALA A 375 3.51 28.99 9.78
CA ALA A 375 3.94 29.03 11.17
C ALA A 375 5.16 28.12 11.41
N ASP A 376 5.44 27.84 12.68
CA ASP A 376 6.49 26.92 13.11
C ASP A 376 6.26 25.50 12.57
N PRO A 377 7.31 24.66 12.54
CA PRO A 377 7.20 23.27 12.13
C PRO A 377 6.15 22.51 12.94
N ILE A 378 5.44 21.60 12.29
CA ILE A 378 4.40 20.77 12.91
C ILE A 378 4.65 19.29 12.67
N THR A 379 4.10 18.47 13.55
CA THR A 379 3.91 17.04 13.31
C THR A 379 2.53 16.82 12.72
N LEU A 380 2.46 16.03 11.66
CA LEU A 380 1.20 15.64 11.04
C LEU A 380 0.62 14.42 11.77
N ASP A 381 -0.68 14.49 12.05
CA ASP A 381 -1.46 13.41 12.66
C ASP A 381 -1.93 12.44 11.57
N THR A 382 -1.36 11.24 11.58
CA THR A 382 -1.73 10.09 10.72
C THR A 382 -2.80 9.20 11.35
N SER A 383 -3.41 9.60 12.47
CA SER A 383 -4.52 8.85 13.02
C SER A 383 -5.70 8.83 12.02
N ASN A 384 -6.29 7.66 11.84
CA ASN A 384 -7.42 7.43 10.92
C ASN A 384 -7.10 7.62 9.42
N THR A 385 -5.84 7.82 9.05
CA THR A 385 -5.39 7.68 7.66
C THR A 385 -5.02 6.23 7.44
N ASN A 386 -5.93 5.42 6.89
CA ASN A 386 -5.66 4.02 6.57
C ASN A 386 -4.43 3.92 5.63
N GLY A 387 -3.23 3.72 6.17
CA GLY A 387 -1.98 3.50 5.41
C GLY A 387 -1.11 4.72 5.12
N VAL A 388 -1.45 5.93 5.59
CA VAL A 388 -0.58 7.10 5.34
C VAL A 388 0.53 7.16 6.39
N ILE A 389 1.78 7.27 5.92
CA ILE A 389 2.97 7.43 6.74
C ILE A 389 3.70 8.73 6.36
N VAL A 390 4.46 9.28 7.31
CA VAL A 390 5.23 10.50 7.13
C VAL A 390 6.71 10.18 7.31
N ASN A 391 7.52 10.55 6.32
CA ASN A 391 8.95 10.31 6.26
C ASN A 391 9.33 8.83 6.43
N GLY A 392 8.58 7.93 5.77
CA GLY A 392 8.96 6.54 5.65
C GLY A 392 10.14 6.35 4.68
N ASN A 393 10.64 5.12 4.60
CA ASN A 393 11.63 4.71 3.59
C ASN A 393 10.95 3.83 2.52
N THR A 394 9.78 4.24 2.03
CA THR A 394 9.10 3.48 0.95
C THR A 394 9.98 3.47 -0.29
N VAL A 395 10.28 2.26 -0.77
CA VAL A 395 11.08 2.06 -1.98
C VAL A 395 10.17 2.00 -3.19
N ILE A 396 10.35 2.95 -4.11
CA ILE A 396 9.80 2.90 -5.46
C ILE A 396 10.97 2.61 -6.40
N GLN A 397 10.92 1.47 -7.09
CA GLN A 397 11.97 1.10 -8.03
C GLN A 397 12.00 2.08 -9.20
N ALA A 398 13.20 2.48 -9.62
CA ALA A 398 13.36 3.27 -10.82
C ALA A 398 12.85 2.47 -12.02
N ASN A 399 12.05 3.10 -12.87
CA ASN A 399 11.51 2.47 -14.07
C ASN A 399 11.37 3.50 -15.20
N GLY A 400 12.15 3.34 -16.26
CA GLY A 400 12.19 4.30 -17.36
C GLY A 400 12.56 5.70 -16.86
N CYS A 401 11.61 6.63 -16.98
CA CYS A 401 11.74 8.03 -16.57
C CYS A 401 11.30 8.30 -15.12
N ASN A 402 10.70 7.32 -14.44
CA ASN A 402 10.47 7.38 -13.00
C ASN A 402 11.80 7.13 -12.28
N PRO A 403 12.38 8.13 -11.59
CA PRO A 403 13.70 7.98 -10.96
C PRO A 403 13.68 7.03 -9.75
N GLY A 404 12.50 6.62 -9.28
CA GLY A 404 12.35 5.89 -8.04
C GLY A 404 12.63 6.77 -6.81
N THR A 405 12.47 6.18 -5.63
CA THR A 405 12.80 6.82 -4.35
C THR A 405 13.00 5.75 -3.28
N GLY A 406 13.45 6.18 -2.11
CA GLY A 406 13.92 5.31 -1.05
C GLY A 406 15.36 4.87 -1.31
N SER A 407 16.05 4.47 -0.26
CA SER A 407 17.37 3.84 -0.38
C SER A 407 17.18 2.33 -0.33
N SER A 408 17.64 1.64 -1.36
CA SER A 408 17.87 0.19 -1.31
C SER A 408 19.18 -0.15 -0.62
N GLU A 409 19.98 0.85 -0.22
CA GLU A 409 21.29 0.70 0.41
C GLU A 409 21.29 1.35 1.79
N GLY A 410 21.25 0.51 2.83
CA GLY A 410 21.33 0.97 4.22
C GLY A 410 20.81 0.01 5.29
N ALA A 411 20.27 -1.15 4.92
CA ALA A 411 20.12 -2.35 5.72
C ALA A 411 19.72 -3.43 4.72
N GLY A 412 20.10 -4.70 4.89
CA GLY A 412 19.41 -5.76 4.14
C GLY A 412 17.91 -5.53 4.30
N ASN A 413 17.14 -5.55 3.21
CA ASN A 413 15.70 -5.27 3.22
C ASN A 413 14.97 -6.37 4.00
N VAL A 414 15.10 -6.31 5.32
CA VAL A 414 14.56 -7.22 6.31
C VAL A 414 13.07 -6.92 6.40
N HIS A 415 12.27 -7.68 5.66
CA HIS A 415 10.83 -7.50 5.57
C HIS A 415 10.09 -8.70 6.15
N LEU A 416 8.98 -8.42 6.84
CA LEU A 416 8.17 -9.43 7.49
C LEU A 416 7.16 -10.03 6.50
N VAL A 417 7.27 -11.32 6.24
CA VAL A 417 6.40 -12.05 5.30
C VAL A 417 5.54 -13.06 6.09
N GLU A 418 4.21 -12.99 5.96
CA GLU A 418 3.33 -14.03 6.52
C GLU A 418 3.47 -15.31 5.68
N ILE A 419 3.90 -16.40 6.32
CA ILE A 419 4.13 -17.68 5.62
C ILE A 419 3.06 -18.73 5.92
N ALA A 420 2.30 -18.56 7.01
CA ALA A 420 1.21 -19.45 7.37
C ALA A 420 0.28 -18.85 8.43
N ARG A 421 -0.93 -19.41 8.48
CA ARG A 421 -1.94 -19.15 9.50
C ARG A 421 -2.58 -20.45 9.97
N LEU A 422 -2.93 -20.49 11.24
CA LEU A 422 -3.63 -21.59 11.89
C LEU A 422 -4.87 -21.04 12.57
N SER A 423 -6.03 -21.59 12.24
CA SER A 423 -7.30 -21.18 12.82
C SER A 423 -7.36 -21.51 14.31
N SER A 424 -8.08 -20.69 15.08
CA SER A 424 -8.48 -21.01 16.44
C SER A 424 -9.29 -22.32 16.52
N PRO A 425 -9.23 -23.08 17.63
CA PRO A 425 -10.04 -24.29 17.83
C PRO A 425 -11.54 -24.07 17.60
N ALA A 426 -12.02 -22.88 17.95
CA ALA A 426 -13.34 -22.36 17.60
C ALA A 426 -13.28 -20.84 17.53
N ASN A 427 -14.21 -20.22 16.79
CA ASN A 427 -14.23 -18.77 16.49
C ASN A 427 -14.41 -17.84 17.72
N TYR A 428 -14.62 -18.41 18.91
CA TYR A 428 -14.71 -17.70 20.17
C TYR A 428 -13.48 -17.85 21.07
N TYR A 429 -12.55 -18.74 20.73
CA TYR A 429 -11.26 -18.82 21.41
C TYR A 429 -10.32 -17.74 20.90
N SER A 430 -9.64 -17.06 21.82
CA SER A 430 -8.62 -16.06 21.53
C SER A 430 -7.25 -16.59 21.96
N ALA A 431 -6.30 -16.66 21.03
CA ALA A 431 -4.93 -17.07 21.31
C ALA A 431 -4.28 -16.10 22.30
N THR A 432 -3.62 -16.60 23.32
CA THR A 432 -3.08 -15.79 24.43
C THR A 432 -1.56 -15.80 24.52
N SER A 433 -0.91 -16.95 24.34
CA SER A 433 0.56 -17.11 24.37
C SER A 433 1.01 -18.32 23.54
N ILE A 434 2.32 -18.38 23.28
CA ILE A 434 2.96 -19.47 22.51
C ILE A 434 4.30 -19.80 23.17
N ASP A 435 4.61 -21.08 23.35
CA ASP A 435 5.95 -21.54 23.75
C ASP A 435 6.35 -22.83 23.01
N PHE A 436 7.63 -23.23 23.08
CA PHE A 436 8.19 -24.26 22.20
C PHE A 436 8.86 -25.43 22.93
N ASN A 437 8.94 -26.57 22.21
CA ASN A 437 9.78 -27.71 22.53
C ASN A 437 10.28 -28.36 21.23
N GLY A 438 11.48 -27.97 20.79
CA GLY A 438 12.03 -28.39 19.50
C GLY A 438 11.04 -28.13 18.37
N ASN A 439 10.59 -29.19 17.69
CA ASN A 439 9.66 -29.09 16.55
C ASN A 439 8.18 -28.90 16.92
N LEU A 440 7.86 -28.66 18.19
CA LEU A 440 6.50 -28.46 18.66
C LEU A 440 6.32 -27.05 19.24
N ALA A 441 5.14 -26.48 19.02
CA ALA A 441 4.68 -25.27 19.67
C ALA A 441 3.40 -25.53 20.47
N TYR A 442 3.26 -24.89 21.63
CA TYR A 442 2.10 -24.96 22.51
C TYR A 442 1.42 -23.61 22.53
N VAL A 443 0.14 -23.57 22.16
CA VAL A 443 -0.62 -22.31 22.08
C VAL A 443 -1.73 -22.35 23.10
N SER A 444 -1.74 -21.37 23.99
CA SER A 444 -2.80 -21.23 24.98
C SER A 444 -3.94 -20.38 24.44
N TRP A 445 -5.15 -20.70 24.87
CA TRP A 445 -6.39 -20.03 24.46
C TRP A 445 -7.29 -19.78 25.66
N HIS A 446 -8.07 -18.70 25.59
CA HIS A 446 -9.22 -18.46 26.47
C HIS A 446 -10.46 -18.05 25.67
N ILE A 447 -11.64 -18.27 26.23
CA ILE A 447 -12.89 -17.79 25.61
C ILE A 447 -12.93 -16.26 25.64
N ASN A 448 -13.23 -15.66 24.50
CA ASN A 448 -13.52 -14.26 24.37
C ASN A 448 -15.02 -13.99 24.64
N PRO A 449 -15.38 -13.36 25.77
CA PRO A 449 -16.77 -13.15 26.17
C PRO A 449 -17.54 -12.21 25.21
N LYS A 450 -16.86 -11.49 24.31
CA LYS A 450 -17.51 -10.71 23.25
C LYS A 450 -18.04 -11.57 22.10
N LYS A 451 -17.63 -12.84 22.01
CA LYS A 451 -17.92 -13.76 20.89
C LYS A 451 -18.74 -14.97 21.31
N TYR A 452 -18.89 -15.22 22.61
CA TYR A 452 -19.61 -16.38 23.12
C TYR A 452 -20.27 -16.06 24.46
N SER A 453 -21.43 -16.68 24.72
CA SER A 453 -22.27 -16.39 25.89
C SER A 453 -21.74 -16.97 27.19
N GLU A 454 -20.90 -18.01 27.11
CA GLU A 454 -20.21 -18.54 28.30
C GLU A 454 -18.96 -17.70 28.57
N ASN A 455 -18.76 -17.35 29.84
CA ASN A 455 -17.69 -16.46 30.25
C ASN A 455 -16.40 -17.20 30.61
N PHE A 456 -16.36 -18.53 30.53
CA PHE A 456 -15.24 -19.33 31.03
C PHE A 456 -14.91 -20.52 30.15
N GLY A 457 -13.62 -20.85 30.09
CA GLY A 457 -13.07 -21.96 29.32
C GLY A 457 -11.86 -21.56 28.49
N GLY A 458 -11.09 -22.57 28.11
CA GLY A 458 -9.80 -22.42 27.47
C GLY A 458 -9.41 -23.68 26.70
N ALA A 459 -8.35 -23.56 25.93
CA ALA A 459 -7.77 -24.68 25.22
C ALA A 459 -6.25 -24.54 25.18
N ILE A 460 -5.57 -25.64 24.88
CA ILE A 460 -4.16 -25.67 24.52
C ILE A 460 -4.00 -26.51 23.26
N ASP A 461 -3.47 -25.90 22.21
CA ASP A 461 -3.08 -26.61 20.99
C ASP A 461 -1.62 -27.03 21.05
N VAL A 462 -1.33 -28.21 20.51
CA VAL A 462 0.02 -28.65 20.16
C VAL A 462 0.16 -28.57 18.64
N ILE A 463 1.10 -27.79 18.16
CA ILE A 463 1.35 -27.55 16.75
C ILE A 463 2.68 -28.19 16.37
N ASN A 464 2.70 -28.91 15.25
CA ASN A 464 3.94 -29.25 14.56
C ASN A 464 4.41 -28.04 13.75
N ILE A 465 5.58 -27.49 14.08
CA ILE A 465 6.09 -26.26 13.45
C ILE A 465 6.53 -26.51 12.00
N THR A 466 7.06 -27.71 11.70
CA THR A 466 7.52 -28.09 10.36
C THR A 466 6.35 -28.23 9.38
N ASP A 467 5.32 -28.98 9.79
CA ASP A 467 4.15 -29.24 8.95
C ASP A 467 3.10 -28.14 9.04
N ARG A 468 3.25 -27.22 10.01
CA ARG A 468 2.32 -26.13 10.31
C ARG A 468 0.91 -26.65 10.48
N LYS A 469 0.74 -27.60 11.41
CA LYS A 469 -0.54 -28.27 11.69
C LYS A 469 -0.74 -28.47 13.17
N VAL A 470 -1.97 -28.27 13.62
CA VAL A 470 -2.40 -28.69 14.95
C VAL A 470 -2.42 -30.23 14.99
N LEU A 471 -1.67 -30.80 15.93
CA LEU A 471 -1.60 -32.23 16.18
C LEU A 471 -2.65 -32.67 17.21
N GLN A 472 -2.79 -31.89 18.27
CA GLN A 472 -3.73 -32.14 19.37
C GLN A 472 -4.26 -30.82 19.89
N CYS A 473 -5.50 -30.86 20.39
CA CYS A 473 -6.13 -29.76 21.12
C CYS A 473 -6.70 -30.35 22.40
N ARG A 474 -6.36 -29.74 23.55
CA ARG A 474 -6.96 -30.07 24.84
C ARG A 474 -7.82 -28.90 25.27
N VAL A 475 -9.11 -29.16 25.49
CA VAL A 475 -10.09 -28.16 25.95
C VAL A 475 -10.39 -28.35 27.42
N ASN A 476 -10.53 -27.25 28.16
CA ASN A 476 -10.98 -27.23 29.55
C ASN A 476 -12.10 -26.18 29.69
N SER A 477 -13.27 -26.57 30.19
CA SER A 477 -14.41 -25.66 30.39
C SER A 477 -14.21 -24.70 31.56
N ASP A 478 -13.39 -25.11 32.53
CA ASP A 478 -13.30 -24.47 33.84
C ASP A 478 -12.05 -23.63 33.96
N VAL A 479 -11.11 -23.69 33.00
CA VAL A 479 -9.82 -22.99 33.02
C VAL A 479 -9.64 -22.13 31.78
N LYS A 480 -9.26 -20.85 31.96
CA LYS A 480 -8.77 -19.94 30.92
C LYS A 480 -7.25 -19.88 30.96
N TYR A 481 -6.58 -20.15 29.85
CA TYR A 481 -5.12 -20.09 29.81
C TYR A 481 -4.63 -18.73 29.30
N SER A 482 -3.78 -18.06 30.09
CA SER A 482 -3.22 -16.73 29.79
C SER A 482 -1.80 -16.81 29.23
N HIS A 483 -0.94 -17.61 29.87
CA HIS A 483 0.46 -17.78 29.48
C HIS A 483 0.89 -19.22 29.69
N THR A 484 1.69 -19.76 28.77
CA THR A 484 2.19 -21.14 28.83
C THR A 484 3.71 -21.18 28.74
N CYS A 485 4.31 -22.11 29.47
CA CYS A 485 5.74 -22.36 29.49
C CYS A 485 5.99 -23.87 29.49
N PHE A 486 6.80 -24.37 28.55
CA PHE A 486 7.25 -25.75 28.47
C PHE A 486 8.57 -25.91 29.23
N TYR A 487 8.66 -26.98 30.03
CA TYR A 487 9.92 -27.39 30.64
C TYR A 487 9.94 -28.88 30.96
N ASP A 488 10.98 -29.59 30.50
CA ASP A 488 11.31 -30.99 30.83
C ASP A 488 10.10 -31.96 30.78
N GLY A 489 9.35 -31.94 29.68
CA GLY A 489 8.20 -32.83 29.48
C GLY A 489 6.94 -32.40 30.23
N TRP A 490 6.93 -31.19 30.80
CA TRP A 490 5.75 -30.59 31.42
C TRP A 490 5.39 -29.28 30.74
N LEU A 491 4.10 -29.02 30.66
CA LEU A 491 3.56 -27.72 30.30
C LEU A 491 2.98 -27.08 31.56
N PHE A 492 3.44 -25.87 31.86
CA PHE A 492 2.96 -25.04 32.94
C PHE A 492 2.18 -23.88 32.33
N SER A 493 0.91 -23.73 32.68
CA SER A 493 0.05 -22.69 32.11
C SER A 493 -0.62 -21.87 33.22
N ALA A 494 -0.27 -20.59 33.30
CA ALA A 494 -0.93 -19.65 34.20
C ALA A 494 -2.28 -19.21 33.60
N GLY A 495 -3.27 -19.07 34.46
CA GLY A 495 -4.62 -18.79 34.02
C GLY A 495 -5.61 -18.53 35.14
N ASP A 496 -6.87 -18.49 34.77
CA ASP A 496 -7.98 -18.32 35.69
C ASP A 496 -8.77 -19.64 35.72
N ASP A 497 -9.22 -20.06 36.89
CA ASP A 497 -10.18 -21.16 37.07
C ASP A 497 -11.50 -20.62 37.60
N TYR A 498 -12.61 -21.15 37.08
CA TYR A 498 -13.96 -20.69 37.38
C TYR A 498 -14.31 -20.80 38.87
N HIS A 499 -13.70 -21.77 39.58
CA HIS A 499 -13.98 -22.05 40.99
C HIS A 499 -12.90 -21.50 41.93
N ASN A 500 -11.65 -21.42 41.47
CA ASN A 500 -10.50 -21.18 42.34
C ASN A 500 -9.80 -19.82 42.11
N GLY A 501 -10.18 -19.04 41.11
CA GLY A 501 -9.50 -17.78 40.79
C GLY A 501 -8.18 -18.02 40.04
N ALA A 502 -7.09 -17.36 40.44
CA ALA A 502 -5.82 -17.56 39.75
C ALA A 502 -5.27 -18.98 39.97
N VAL A 503 -4.88 -19.66 38.89
CA VAL A 503 -4.31 -21.02 38.94
C VAL A 503 -3.10 -21.17 38.05
N LEU A 504 -2.27 -22.14 38.41
CA LEU A 504 -1.26 -22.74 37.55
C LEU A 504 -1.69 -24.15 37.21
N SER A 505 -1.89 -24.41 35.92
CA SER A 505 -2.08 -25.75 35.37
C SER A 505 -0.75 -26.40 35.09
N LYS A 506 -0.56 -27.62 35.61
CA LYS A 506 0.60 -28.47 35.30
C LYS A 506 0.14 -29.70 34.54
N ILE A 507 0.64 -29.86 33.33
CA ILE A 507 0.21 -30.89 32.38
C ILE A 507 1.42 -31.70 31.95
N HIS A 508 1.36 -33.03 32.15
CA HIS A 508 2.42 -33.92 31.69
C HIS A 508 2.31 -34.18 30.19
N LEU A 509 3.45 -34.12 29.52
CA LEU A 509 3.58 -34.43 28.09
C LEU A 509 4.38 -35.72 27.92
N GLN A 510 3.90 -36.61 27.04
CA GLN A 510 4.63 -37.80 26.61
C GLN A 510 5.12 -37.57 25.19
N ASN A 511 6.45 -37.52 25.01
CA ASN A 511 7.09 -37.16 23.73
C ASN A 511 6.58 -35.81 23.17
N GLY A 512 6.37 -34.84 24.07
CA GLY A 512 5.88 -33.49 23.71
C GLY A 512 4.38 -33.40 23.40
N LEU A 513 3.64 -34.52 23.44
CA LEU A 513 2.19 -34.58 23.21
C LEU A 513 1.43 -34.82 24.52
N PHE A 514 0.13 -34.53 24.55
CA PHE A 514 -0.70 -34.87 25.71
C PHE A 514 -0.75 -36.39 25.92
N ALA A 515 -0.47 -36.83 27.14
CA ALA A 515 -0.55 -38.24 27.50
C ALA A 515 -2.00 -38.66 27.77
N ASP A 516 -2.42 -39.84 27.28
CA ASP A 516 -3.81 -40.33 27.34
C ASP A 516 -4.38 -40.50 28.77
N ASN A 517 -3.54 -40.53 29.81
CA ASN A 517 -3.90 -40.93 31.17
C ASN A 517 -3.31 -40.05 32.29
N LYS A 518 -2.98 -38.79 32.04
CA LYS A 518 -2.56 -37.87 33.13
C LYS A 518 -3.42 -36.61 33.16
N GLU A 519 -4.13 -36.46 34.28
CA GLU A 519 -4.96 -35.31 34.60
C GLU A 519 -4.10 -34.04 34.73
N GLU A 520 -4.74 -32.91 34.45
CA GLU A 520 -4.16 -31.59 34.69
C GLU A 520 -4.19 -31.32 36.20
N GLN A 521 -3.02 -31.03 36.78
CA GLN A 521 -2.94 -30.64 38.18
C GLN A 521 -3.09 -29.12 38.27
N LEU A 522 -4.14 -28.66 38.94
CA LEU A 522 -4.34 -27.25 39.25
C LEU A 522 -3.68 -26.89 40.58
N VAL A 523 -2.96 -25.78 40.60
CA VAL A 523 -2.36 -25.21 41.80
C VAL A 523 -2.87 -23.79 41.98
N ASN A 524 -3.48 -23.51 43.13
CA ASN A 524 -4.03 -22.18 43.42
C ASN A 524 -2.89 -21.16 43.58
N LEU A 525 -2.97 -20.08 42.80
CA LEU A 525 -2.08 -18.94 42.88
C LEU A 525 -2.68 -17.86 43.79
N THR A 526 -1.87 -16.84 44.10
CA THR A 526 -2.31 -15.69 44.88
C THR A 526 -3.15 -14.76 43.99
N GLY A 527 -4.27 -14.26 44.50
CA GLY A 527 -5.17 -13.36 43.76
C GLY A 527 -6.13 -14.08 42.81
N ASN A 528 -6.84 -13.28 42.00
CA ASN A 528 -7.99 -13.76 41.21
C ASN A 528 -7.72 -13.97 39.71
N SER A 529 -6.61 -13.44 39.18
CA SER A 529 -6.27 -13.60 37.76
C SER A 529 -4.85 -14.07 37.55
N GLY A 530 -4.67 -15.23 36.92
CA GLY A 530 -3.35 -15.78 36.57
C GLY A 530 -2.87 -15.21 35.23
N ASN A 531 -1.74 -14.49 35.24
CA ASN A 531 -1.27 -13.76 34.07
C ASN A 531 -0.07 -14.41 33.39
N CYS A 532 0.95 -14.83 34.15
CA CYS A 532 2.25 -15.23 33.62
C CYS A 532 2.88 -16.37 34.46
N VAL A 533 3.68 -17.21 33.81
CA VAL A 533 4.53 -18.23 34.43
C VAL A 533 5.89 -18.24 33.72
N GLU A 534 6.96 -18.35 34.50
CA GLU A 534 8.35 -18.40 34.05
C GLU A 534 9.12 -19.46 34.85
N VAL A 535 10.03 -20.18 34.19
CA VAL A 535 10.93 -21.14 34.85
C VAL A 535 12.29 -20.47 35.06
N VAL A 536 12.74 -20.41 36.32
CA VAL A 536 14.05 -19.85 36.66
C VAL A 536 14.81 -20.85 37.53
N GLY A 537 15.81 -21.49 36.94
CA GLY A 537 16.55 -22.58 37.59
C GLY A 537 15.62 -23.76 37.94
N ASN A 538 15.47 -24.06 39.23
CA ASN A 538 14.59 -25.14 39.73
C ASN A 538 13.29 -24.60 40.36
N THR A 539 12.88 -23.38 39.99
CA THR A 539 11.75 -22.64 40.55
C THR A 539 10.80 -22.22 39.43
N LEU A 540 9.49 -22.31 39.69
CA LEU A 540 8.45 -21.67 38.89
C LEU A 540 8.10 -20.34 39.54
N LEU A 541 8.18 -19.27 38.77
CA LEU A 541 7.70 -17.94 39.15
C LEU A 541 6.39 -17.68 38.42
N THR A 542 5.36 -17.23 39.13
CA THR A 542 4.09 -16.84 38.50
C THR A 542 3.71 -15.43 38.89
N ALA A 543 3.14 -14.67 37.96
CA ALA A 543 2.50 -13.40 38.24
C ALA A 543 0.98 -13.54 38.16
N SER A 544 0.29 -13.06 39.18
CA SER A 544 -1.17 -13.12 39.26
C SER A 544 -1.73 -11.92 40.01
N GLY A 545 -2.85 -11.32 39.58
CA GLY A 545 -3.46 -10.28 40.41
C GLY A 545 -4.51 -9.37 39.80
N THR A 546 -5.59 -9.24 40.59
CA THR A 546 -6.43 -8.05 40.81
C THR A 546 -6.65 -7.95 42.33
N GLU A 547 -6.58 -6.74 42.91
CA GLU A 547 -6.83 -6.36 44.32
C GLU A 547 -6.03 -7.08 45.46
N ASP A 548 -5.68 -8.36 45.31
CA ASP A 548 -4.90 -9.21 46.23
C ASP A 548 -3.85 -10.06 45.47
N GLY A 549 -3.24 -9.48 44.44
CA GLY A 549 -2.25 -10.15 43.58
C GLY A 549 -0.90 -10.43 44.23
N GLY A 550 -0.04 -11.14 43.51
CA GLY A 550 1.35 -11.36 43.90
C GLY A 550 2.19 -12.13 42.90
N PHE A 551 3.44 -12.33 43.30
CA PHE A 551 4.37 -13.23 42.64
C PHE A 551 4.55 -14.48 43.50
N ASP A 552 4.16 -15.64 42.99
CA ASP A 552 4.33 -16.91 43.69
C ASP A 552 5.59 -17.63 43.21
N LEU A 553 6.27 -18.28 44.16
CA LEU A 553 7.43 -19.12 43.92
C LEU A 553 7.04 -20.56 44.25
N LEU A 554 7.12 -21.44 43.26
CA LEU A 554 6.76 -22.83 43.40
C LEU A 554 7.94 -23.73 43.03
N GLN A 555 8.04 -24.87 43.70
CA GLN A 555 9.04 -25.87 43.36
C GLN A 555 8.68 -26.50 42.00
N LEU A 556 9.61 -26.47 41.04
CA LEU A 556 9.37 -26.85 39.64
C LEU A 556 8.74 -28.25 39.49
N ASN A 557 9.33 -29.26 40.13
CA ASN A 557 8.91 -30.65 39.96
C ASN A 557 7.58 -31.00 40.64
N SER A 558 7.20 -30.33 41.73
CA SER A 558 5.96 -30.62 42.47
C SER A 558 4.85 -29.60 42.20
N ALA A 559 5.21 -28.45 41.61
CA ALA A 559 4.41 -27.22 41.61
C ALA A 559 3.90 -26.85 43.02
N GLN A 560 4.63 -27.23 44.07
CA GLN A 560 4.27 -26.86 45.43
C GLN A 560 4.71 -25.43 45.71
N LYS A 561 3.75 -24.56 46.02
CA LYS A 561 4.00 -23.18 46.44
C LYS A 561 4.89 -23.15 47.69
N GLN A 562 6.02 -22.46 47.59
CA GLN A 562 6.98 -22.25 48.66
C GLN A 562 6.75 -20.90 49.34
N TYR A 563 6.55 -19.86 48.52
CA TYR A 563 6.46 -18.48 48.99
C TYR A 563 5.61 -17.62 48.05
N SER A 564 5.10 -16.51 48.56
CA SER A 564 4.32 -15.51 47.82
C SER A 564 4.75 -14.12 48.23
N ILE A 565 4.94 -13.25 47.24
CA ILE A 565 5.20 -11.82 47.44
C ILE A 565 3.95 -11.06 47.05
N PRO A 566 3.24 -10.45 48.00
CA PRO A 566 2.06 -9.63 47.71
C PRO A 566 2.45 -8.47 46.80
N ALA A 567 1.72 -8.31 45.70
CA ALA A 567 1.94 -7.26 44.74
C ALA A 567 0.64 -6.99 43.95
N LEU A 568 0.09 -5.78 44.10
CA LEU A 568 -1.14 -5.39 43.42
C LEU A 568 -0.95 -5.38 41.90
N GLU A 569 -1.94 -5.90 41.16
CA GLU A 569 -1.92 -5.95 39.69
C GLU A 569 -0.62 -6.57 39.12
N ALA A 570 -0.08 -7.60 39.77
CA ALA A 570 1.10 -8.32 39.28
C ALA A 570 0.81 -8.95 37.91
N LYS A 571 1.52 -8.47 36.89
CA LYS A 571 1.16 -8.72 35.50
C LYS A 571 2.07 -9.70 34.80
N PHE A 572 3.37 -9.51 34.93
CA PHE A 572 4.31 -10.28 34.13
C PHE A 572 5.64 -10.44 34.86
N VAL A 573 6.29 -11.58 34.63
CA VAL A 573 7.64 -11.89 35.11
C VAL A 573 8.44 -12.47 33.95
N TYR A 574 9.71 -12.10 33.86
CA TYR A 574 10.61 -12.61 32.84
C TYR A 574 12.03 -12.75 33.41
N SER A 575 12.77 -13.77 32.97
CA SER A 575 14.19 -13.91 33.29
C SER A 575 15.05 -14.11 32.06
N ASN A 576 16.20 -13.43 32.00
CA ASN A 576 17.24 -13.69 31.01
C ASN A 576 18.32 -14.66 31.55
N GLY A 577 18.08 -15.30 32.71
CA GLY A 577 19.04 -16.17 33.40
C GLY A 577 19.96 -15.47 34.40
N GLU A 578 20.24 -14.18 34.22
CA GLU A 578 21.06 -13.38 35.16
C GLU A 578 20.21 -12.47 36.04
N LYS A 579 19.14 -11.92 35.46
CA LYS A 579 18.20 -11.01 36.10
C LYS A 579 16.79 -11.56 36.00
N ILE A 580 15.96 -11.15 36.95
CA ILE A 580 14.52 -11.32 36.90
C ILE A 580 13.91 -9.93 36.88
N VAL A 581 12.97 -9.70 35.97
CA VAL A 581 12.20 -8.45 35.91
C VAL A 581 10.73 -8.75 36.13
N THR A 582 10.07 -7.90 36.93
CA THR A 582 8.65 -8.03 37.22
C THR A 582 7.92 -6.73 36.91
N LEU A 583 6.68 -6.84 36.42
CA LEU A 583 5.81 -5.71 36.14
C LEU A 583 4.52 -5.77 36.98
N ASN A 584 4.18 -4.63 37.58
CA ASN A 584 2.87 -4.37 38.18
C ASN A 584 2.11 -3.32 37.34
N ASN A 585 0.94 -3.68 36.83
CA ASN A 585 0.08 -2.78 36.06
C ASN A 585 -0.79 -1.93 36.98
N MET A 586 -0.20 -0.96 37.66
CA MET A 586 -0.97 0.08 38.36
C MET A 586 -1.20 1.29 37.45
N SER A 587 -1.78 2.38 37.97
CA SER A 587 -1.93 3.64 37.23
C SER A 587 -0.61 4.15 36.64
N LEU A 588 0.50 3.81 37.30
CA LEU A 588 1.84 3.86 36.77
C LEU A 588 2.47 2.46 36.87
N GLY A 589 3.15 2.02 35.81
CA GLY A 589 3.82 0.72 35.77
C GLY A 589 5.02 0.68 36.69
N THR A 590 5.02 -0.20 37.68
CA THR A 590 6.18 -0.41 38.56
C THR A 590 6.99 -1.58 38.02
N VAL A 591 8.27 -1.34 37.79
CA VAL A 591 9.24 -2.35 37.37
C VAL A 591 10.21 -2.61 38.52
N ASN A 592 10.41 -3.88 38.84
CA ASN A 592 11.45 -4.33 39.77
C ASN A 592 12.44 -5.24 39.04
N VAL A 593 13.72 -5.11 39.40
CA VAL A 593 14.82 -5.93 38.90
C VAL A 593 15.46 -6.66 40.06
N TYR A 594 15.75 -7.94 39.88
CA TYR A 594 16.37 -8.81 40.88
C TYR A 594 17.55 -9.57 40.28
N ASP A 595 18.47 -10.01 41.13
CA ASP A 595 19.55 -10.92 40.74
C ASP A 595 19.07 -12.36 40.76
N ALA A 596 19.11 -13.03 39.61
CA ALA A 596 18.73 -14.44 39.48
C ALA A 596 19.78 -15.40 40.10
N SER A 597 21.01 -14.89 40.33
CA SER A 597 22.15 -15.68 40.85
C SER A 597 22.09 -15.94 42.37
N ASN A 598 21.14 -15.33 43.09
CA ASN A 598 20.91 -15.63 44.50
C ASN A 598 20.21 -16.99 44.63
N GLY A 599 21.02 -18.04 44.75
CA GLY A 599 20.66 -19.46 44.64
C GLY A 599 19.74 -20.08 45.70
N LYS A 600 18.84 -19.31 46.34
CA LYS A 600 17.69 -19.84 47.07
C LYS A 600 16.40 -19.20 46.59
N PRO A 601 15.28 -19.94 46.48
CA PRO A 601 14.01 -19.39 45.99
C PRO A 601 13.59 -18.11 46.71
N GLU A 602 13.69 -18.08 48.05
CA GLU A 602 13.31 -16.91 48.85
C GLU A 602 14.10 -15.64 48.49
N ASP A 603 15.35 -15.77 48.05
CA ASP A 603 16.23 -14.64 47.74
C ASP A 603 16.00 -14.09 46.32
N MET A 604 15.31 -14.83 45.45
CA MET A 604 15.12 -14.47 44.03
C MET A 604 14.22 -13.24 43.83
N LEU A 605 13.27 -13.03 44.75
CA LEU A 605 12.34 -11.88 44.68
C LEU A 605 12.22 -11.12 46.02
N ALA A 606 13.01 -11.46 47.05
CA ALA A 606 12.91 -10.84 48.38
C ALA A 606 13.25 -9.34 48.41
N THR A 607 14.25 -8.90 47.65
CA THR A 607 14.66 -7.49 47.62
C THR A 607 15.14 -7.11 46.22
N PRO A 608 14.47 -6.17 45.54
CA PRO A 608 14.91 -5.73 44.23
C PRO A 608 16.22 -4.94 44.33
N VAL A 609 17.10 -5.17 43.36
CA VAL A 609 18.32 -4.37 43.19
C VAL A 609 18.03 -3.01 42.56
N LEU A 610 16.89 -2.90 41.86
CA LEU A 610 16.40 -1.67 41.27
C LEU A 610 14.87 -1.71 41.22
N THR A 611 14.24 -0.59 41.60
CA THR A 611 12.81 -0.35 41.40
C THR A 611 12.64 1.01 40.75
N PHE A 612 11.84 1.08 39.69
CA PHE A 612 11.53 2.35 39.03
C PHE A 612 10.12 2.33 38.43
N ASN A 613 9.69 3.50 37.98
CA ASN A 613 8.39 3.72 37.37
C ASN A 613 8.55 3.85 35.86
N ALA A 614 7.92 2.97 35.09
CA ALA A 614 7.97 2.98 33.63
C ALA A 614 7.05 4.04 33.00
N GLY A 615 6.16 4.66 33.78
CA GLY A 615 5.15 5.61 33.31
C GLY A 615 3.74 5.02 33.29
N PRO A 616 2.75 5.75 32.73
CA PRO A 616 1.36 5.30 32.71
C PRO A 616 1.16 4.09 31.80
N ILE A 617 0.39 3.09 32.26
CA ILE A 617 -0.01 1.93 31.45
C ILE A 617 -1.52 2.02 31.19
N ALA A 618 -1.92 1.91 29.92
CA ALA A 618 -3.33 1.98 29.55
C ALA A 618 -3.67 1.06 28.37
N PRO A 619 -4.71 0.21 28.44
CA PRO A 619 -5.57 0.01 29.60
C PRO A 619 -4.89 -0.85 30.69
N LEU A 620 -5.38 -0.74 31.93
CA LEU A 620 -4.84 -1.45 33.09
C LEU A 620 -4.94 -2.99 32.94
N ASP A 621 -6.09 -3.43 32.42
CA ASP A 621 -6.44 -4.82 32.11
C ASP A 621 -5.85 -5.31 30.77
N GLY A 622 -4.96 -4.53 30.16
CA GLY A 622 -4.21 -4.93 28.97
C GLY A 622 -3.28 -6.12 29.21
N LYS A 623 -2.67 -6.66 28.15
CA LYS A 623 -1.73 -7.80 28.26
C LYS A 623 -0.38 -7.35 28.82
N ASN A 624 0.18 -6.28 28.27
CA ASN A 624 1.31 -5.52 28.79
C ASN A 624 2.49 -6.40 29.27
N ALA A 625 3.16 -7.09 28.34
CA ALA A 625 4.34 -7.90 28.65
C ALA A 625 5.58 -7.06 29.02
N ILE A 626 6.54 -7.69 29.70
CA ILE A 626 7.88 -7.15 29.98
C ILE A 626 8.94 -8.19 29.60
N MET A 627 10.10 -7.73 29.13
CA MET A 627 11.25 -8.58 28.84
C MET A 627 12.54 -7.82 29.11
N CYS A 628 13.66 -8.51 29.30
CA CYS A 628 14.97 -7.87 29.42
C CYS A 628 16.05 -8.56 28.60
N SER A 629 16.99 -7.76 28.09
CA SER A 629 18.29 -8.21 27.60
C SER A 629 19.35 -8.02 28.70
N GLU A 630 20.63 -8.18 28.37
CA GLU A 630 21.74 -7.87 29.28
C GLU A 630 21.83 -6.37 29.61
N LYS A 631 21.30 -5.49 28.75
CA LYS A 631 21.44 -4.02 28.88
C LYS A 631 20.12 -3.30 29.15
N TYR A 632 19.02 -3.80 28.60
CA TYR A 632 17.78 -3.06 28.52
C TYR A 632 16.58 -3.87 29.02
N ILE A 633 15.63 -3.17 29.61
CA ILE A 633 14.30 -3.68 29.95
C ILE A 633 13.31 -3.06 28.97
N TYR A 634 12.48 -3.88 28.32
CA TYR A 634 11.46 -3.44 27.39
C TYR A 634 10.07 -3.65 28.01
N VAL A 635 9.24 -2.62 28.00
CA VAL A 635 7.92 -2.59 28.65
C VAL A 635 6.85 -2.26 27.63
N CYS A 636 5.88 -3.17 27.46
CA CYS A 636 4.69 -2.95 26.63
C CYS A 636 3.66 -2.14 27.41
N MET A 637 3.43 -0.88 27.03
CA MET A 637 2.59 0.06 27.80
C MET A 637 1.20 0.28 27.18
N GLY A 638 0.71 -0.69 26.40
CA GLY A 638 -0.59 -0.62 25.75
C GLY A 638 -0.70 0.54 24.75
N LYS A 639 -1.59 1.49 25.00
CA LYS A 639 -1.81 2.69 24.17
C LYS A 639 -0.63 3.66 24.18
N ASN A 640 0.28 3.51 25.13
CA ASN A 640 1.39 4.45 25.32
C ASN A 640 2.66 4.04 24.59
N GLY A 641 2.70 2.88 23.92
CA GLY A 641 3.86 2.49 23.13
C GLY A 641 4.70 1.38 23.75
N LEU A 642 5.84 1.14 23.12
CA LEU A 642 6.93 0.32 23.65
C LEU A 642 8.00 1.26 24.21
N HIS A 643 8.42 1.00 25.44
CA HIS A 643 9.47 1.78 26.10
C HIS A 643 10.63 0.86 26.50
N SER A 644 11.84 1.39 26.41
CA SER A 644 13.06 0.70 26.84
C SER A 644 13.80 1.50 27.90
N PHE A 645 14.34 0.79 28.89
CA PHE A 645 15.01 1.36 30.05
C PHE A 645 16.36 0.69 30.25
N ASP A 646 17.36 1.45 30.66
CA ASP A 646 18.64 0.89 31.10
C ASP A 646 18.44 0.01 32.35
N ILE A 647 18.89 -1.24 32.29
CA ILE A 647 18.60 -2.26 33.30
C ILE A 647 19.24 -1.96 34.67
N ASN A 648 20.30 -1.13 34.71
CA ASN A 648 21.06 -0.84 35.92
C ASN A 648 20.58 0.45 36.61
N THR A 649 20.02 1.39 35.84
CA THR A 649 19.63 2.72 36.34
C THR A 649 18.13 2.98 36.30
N GLY A 650 17.36 2.22 35.51
CA GLY A 650 15.93 2.42 35.32
C GLY A 650 15.59 3.67 34.51
N ARG A 651 16.59 4.30 33.88
CA ARG A 651 16.40 5.48 33.03
C ARG A 651 15.87 5.04 31.67
N GLU A 652 14.84 5.71 31.18
CA GLU A 652 14.34 5.53 29.81
C GLU A 652 15.44 5.89 28.78
N VAL A 653 15.69 4.99 27.85
CA VAL A 653 16.73 5.16 26.81
C VAL A 653 16.14 5.35 25.42
N ALA A 654 14.98 4.75 25.13
CA ALA A 654 14.26 4.93 23.88
C ALA A 654 12.77 4.56 24.05
N TYR A 655 11.93 5.15 23.21
CA TYR A 655 10.51 4.79 23.11
C TYR A 655 10.10 4.71 21.63
N TYR A 656 9.11 3.89 21.35
CA TYR A 656 8.48 3.80 20.03
C TYR A 656 6.96 3.92 20.18
N ASP A 657 6.39 4.98 19.60
CA ASP A 657 4.95 5.26 19.70
C ASP A 657 4.14 4.36 18.76
N ILE A 658 3.81 3.17 19.27
CA ILE A 658 2.91 2.22 18.63
C ILE A 658 1.74 1.90 19.54
N LYS A 659 0.51 1.96 19.01
CA LYS A 659 -0.69 1.80 19.84
C LYS A 659 -1.00 0.34 20.12
N GLN A 660 -1.54 0.08 21.31
CA GLN A 660 -2.06 -1.23 21.75
C GLN A 660 -0.98 -2.31 21.84
N VAL A 661 0.19 -1.97 22.38
CA VAL A 661 1.28 -2.92 22.58
C VAL A 661 0.91 -3.95 23.63
N ASN A 662 0.94 -5.22 23.24
CA ASN A 662 0.48 -6.33 24.07
C ASN A 662 1.62 -7.27 24.47
N GLY A 663 2.43 -7.68 23.50
CA GLY A 663 3.47 -8.70 23.67
C GLY A 663 4.77 -8.31 23.01
N ILE A 664 5.87 -8.86 23.53
CA ILE A 664 7.23 -8.59 23.06
C ILE A 664 8.04 -9.87 23.07
N ASP A 665 8.95 -9.98 22.10
CA ASP A 665 10.05 -10.94 22.10
C ASP A 665 11.30 -10.26 21.51
N ILE A 666 12.49 -10.73 21.86
CA ILE A 666 13.75 -10.14 21.40
C ILE A 666 14.72 -11.23 20.95
N ASP A 667 15.57 -10.91 19.98
CA ASP A 667 16.70 -11.77 19.61
C ASP A 667 18.04 -11.00 19.64
N GLY A 668 19.03 -11.44 18.87
CA GLY A 668 20.32 -10.76 18.77
C GLY A 668 20.20 -9.32 18.26
N ASP A 669 19.34 -9.09 17.27
CA ASP A 669 19.35 -7.89 16.43
C ASP A 669 18.03 -7.09 16.51
N TYR A 670 16.93 -7.77 16.83
CA TYR A 670 15.57 -7.24 16.69
C TYR A 670 14.73 -7.32 17.96
N VAL A 671 13.75 -6.43 18.01
CA VAL A 671 12.63 -6.44 18.95
C VAL A 671 11.35 -6.68 18.16
N TYR A 672 10.63 -7.75 18.48
CA TYR A 672 9.36 -8.13 17.88
C TYR A 672 8.22 -7.70 18.78
N VAL A 673 7.27 -6.94 18.25
CA VAL A 673 6.22 -6.27 19.03
C VAL A 673 4.85 -6.66 18.52
N ALA A 674 4.13 -7.48 19.30
CA ALA A 674 2.72 -7.78 19.05
C ALA A 674 1.86 -6.61 19.56
N ASN A 675 1.02 -6.08 18.68
CA ASN A 675 0.11 -4.99 18.98
C ASN A 675 -1.31 -5.25 18.45
N GLY A 676 -2.27 -4.42 18.86
CA GLY A 676 -3.68 -4.63 18.52
C GLY A 676 -4.01 -4.61 17.01
N TYR A 677 -3.09 -4.17 16.16
CA TYR A 677 -3.23 -4.15 14.70
C TYR A 677 -2.35 -5.17 13.98
N GLY A 678 -1.39 -5.80 14.67
CA GLY A 678 -0.49 -6.78 14.06
C GLY A 678 0.85 -6.89 14.75
N ILE A 679 1.92 -6.96 13.97
CA ILE A 679 3.29 -7.13 14.48
C ILE A 679 4.22 -6.10 13.88
N THR A 680 5.11 -5.57 14.71
CA THR A 680 6.14 -4.61 14.31
C THR A 680 7.51 -5.13 14.74
N VAL A 681 8.50 -4.96 13.87
CA VAL A 681 9.89 -5.33 14.08
C VAL A 681 10.70 -4.05 14.17
N LEU A 682 11.49 -3.93 15.24
CA LEU A 682 12.33 -2.79 15.51
C LEU A 682 13.78 -3.24 15.66
N ASP A 683 14.72 -2.33 15.38
CA ASP A 683 16.12 -2.48 15.77
C ASP A 683 16.22 -2.53 17.30
N LYS A 684 16.98 -3.49 17.84
CA LYS A 684 17.05 -3.71 19.28
C LYS A 684 17.76 -2.62 20.06
N GLU A 685 18.75 -1.97 19.45
CA GLU A 685 19.59 -0.97 20.12
C GLU A 685 18.94 0.41 20.05
N SER A 686 18.33 0.78 18.91
CA SER A 686 17.76 2.12 18.70
C SER A 686 16.23 2.19 18.73
N LEU A 687 15.52 1.06 18.75
CA LEU A 687 14.08 0.96 18.50
C LEU A 687 13.64 1.58 17.16
N ALA A 688 14.55 1.68 16.18
CA ALA A 688 14.20 2.16 14.85
C ALA A 688 13.30 1.16 14.14
N TYR A 689 12.35 1.66 13.35
CA TYR A 689 11.46 0.80 12.56
C TYR A 689 12.23 -0.04 11.54
N ILE A 690 11.94 -1.35 11.50
CA ILE A 690 12.47 -2.28 10.49
C ILE A 690 11.35 -2.75 9.55
N SER A 691 10.29 -3.33 10.10
CA SER A 691 9.18 -3.86 9.31
C SER A 691 7.90 -3.99 10.14
N SER A 692 6.76 -4.18 9.47
CA SER A 692 5.50 -4.46 10.14
C SER A 692 4.53 -5.20 9.25
N PHE A 693 3.68 -5.99 9.87
CA PHE A 693 2.48 -6.54 9.26
C PHE A 693 1.25 -6.04 10.02
N VAL A 694 0.26 -5.53 9.28
CA VAL A 694 -0.98 -4.96 9.83
C VAL A 694 -2.18 -5.73 9.28
N ASP A 695 -3.00 -6.26 10.18
CA ASP A 695 -4.29 -6.89 9.87
C ASP A 695 -5.31 -6.63 10.98
N ASN A 696 -6.37 -5.91 10.62
CA ASN A 696 -7.43 -5.48 11.55
C ASN A 696 -8.49 -6.56 11.87
N SER A 697 -8.29 -7.81 11.46
CA SER A 697 -9.21 -8.92 11.74
C SER A 697 -9.15 -9.44 13.18
N GLY A 698 -8.09 -9.12 13.93
CA GLY A 698 -7.89 -9.53 15.32
C GLY A 698 -6.77 -8.75 16.00
N SER A 699 -6.63 -8.94 17.32
CA SER A 699 -5.54 -8.35 18.11
C SER A 699 -4.37 -9.32 18.17
N ALA A 700 -3.17 -8.86 17.81
CA ALA A 700 -1.96 -9.61 18.13
C ALA A 700 -1.65 -9.44 19.62
N ASN A 701 -1.58 -10.57 20.30
CA ASN A 701 -1.64 -10.64 21.75
C ASN A 701 -0.29 -11.00 22.37
N TYR A 702 0.50 -11.79 21.66
CA TYR A 702 1.78 -12.31 22.10
C TYR A 702 2.60 -12.66 20.86
N VAL A 703 3.92 -12.59 20.98
CA VAL A 703 4.86 -12.95 19.93
C VAL A 703 5.99 -13.77 20.55
N ARG A 704 6.49 -14.75 19.80
CA ARG A 704 7.65 -15.55 20.18
C ARG A 704 8.37 -16.02 18.91
N LYS A 705 9.69 -15.88 18.87
CA LYS A 705 10.55 -16.41 17.81
C LYS A 705 10.88 -17.88 18.12
N GLY A 706 10.60 -18.75 17.16
CA GLY A 706 10.95 -20.17 17.24
C GLY A 706 12.45 -20.39 16.98
N GLU A 707 12.97 -21.52 17.45
CA GLU A 707 14.35 -21.96 17.15
C GLU A 707 14.58 -22.20 15.65
N ASP A 708 13.51 -22.44 14.89
CA ASP A 708 13.52 -22.54 13.43
C ASP A 708 13.67 -21.19 12.71
N GLY A 709 13.76 -20.10 13.47
CA GLY A 709 13.96 -18.74 12.97
C GLY A 709 12.68 -18.02 12.53
N PHE A 710 11.52 -18.67 12.62
CA PHE A 710 10.23 -18.04 12.30
C PHE A 710 9.64 -17.32 13.51
N ILE A 711 8.74 -16.37 13.24
CA ILE A 711 8.10 -15.53 14.25
C ILE A 711 6.64 -15.94 14.37
N TYR A 712 6.24 -16.38 15.55
CA TYR A 712 4.90 -16.89 15.84
C TYR A 712 4.12 -15.87 16.65
N VAL A 713 2.93 -15.54 16.17
CA VAL A 713 2.09 -14.50 16.77
C VAL A 713 0.74 -15.08 17.15
N ALA A 714 0.41 -15.01 18.44
CA ALA A 714 -0.92 -15.30 18.95
C ALA A 714 -1.87 -14.17 18.54
N TYR A 715 -2.68 -14.38 17.53
CA TYR A 715 -3.49 -13.35 16.86
C TYR A 715 -4.97 -13.39 17.27
N GLY A 716 -5.19 -13.50 18.58
CA GLY A 716 -6.51 -13.47 19.19
C GLY A 716 -7.48 -14.48 18.57
N THR A 717 -8.69 -14.03 18.21
CA THR A 717 -9.74 -14.90 17.64
C THR A 717 -9.49 -15.34 16.21
N THR A 718 -8.42 -14.86 15.57
CA THR A 718 -8.04 -15.28 14.21
C THR A 718 -7.01 -16.41 14.21
N GLY A 719 -6.53 -16.76 15.40
CA GLY A 719 -5.68 -17.92 15.61
C GLY A 719 -4.21 -17.57 15.75
N VAL A 720 -3.33 -18.32 15.07
CA VAL A 720 -1.88 -18.09 15.07
C VAL A 720 -1.44 -17.67 13.68
N ARG A 721 -0.55 -16.68 13.61
CA ARG A 721 0.14 -16.29 12.39
C ARG A 721 1.62 -16.55 12.51
N ILE A 722 2.22 -17.00 11.43
CA ILE A 722 3.64 -17.35 11.36
C ILE A 722 4.26 -16.46 10.29
N PHE A 723 5.37 -15.84 10.64
CA PHE A 723 6.10 -14.93 9.77
C PHE A 723 7.55 -15.36 9.61
N ARG A 724 8.16 -14.95 8.50
CA ARG A 724 9.60 -14.95 8.30
C ARG A 724 10.07 -13.51 8.15
N LEU A 725 11.29 -13.26 8.63
CA LEU A 725 12.01 -12.04 8.35
C LEU A 725 12.99 -12.34 7.20
N GLU A 726 12.83 -11.66 6.06
CA GLU A 726 13.57 -11.91 4.81
C GLU A 726 14.44 -10.74 4.40
#